data_AF-A0A314KQG3-F1
#
_entry.id   AF-A0A314KQG3-F1
#
_cell.length_a   1.000
_cell.length_b   1.000
_cell.length_c   1.000
_cell.angle_alpha   90.00
_cell.angle_beta   90.00
_cell.angle_gamma   90.00
#
_symmetry.space_group_name_H-M   'P 1'
#
loop_
_entity.id
_entity.type
_entity.pdbx_description
1 polymer ?
#
loop_
_entity_poly.entity_id
_entity_poly.type
_entity_poly.pdbx_seq_one_letter_code
_entity_poly.pdbx_strand_id
1 'polypeptide(L)'
;MGKPKQQVISRFFAPKPKNEKDPLTSTSTSTPPCTPPPKITTTVTFSPAKRLRTSQLTSPPSTKHTKIPKLSPHVHNQPPPLPNPTLHQRFLDKLLEPSIDRLEPSKCYDIRNPKYTPLEQQVVELKAKYPDILLMVEVGYKYRFFGQDAENAARVLGIYAHMDHNFLTASVPTFRLNVHVRRLVNAGYKVGVVKQTETAAIKAHGSNKLGPFGRELSALYTKATLEASEDVGGGDEGFGSCNNYLVCVVEKGIEDVDFGIEGCRGNDVKIGVVGVEVSTGDVVYGEFNDNFMRAGLEALILNLLPAELLVGRPISKQSEKLLLAYAGPASNVRVEDVSSDQFSDGGALAEVMSLYEGMQENYLLNVQEREEAEVKMHEQNRIAIQGIMVMPGLAIQALALIIRHLKQFGLERILCLGASFRPFSGNMEMTLSANALQQLEVLKNNFDGSESGSLLHCMNQTLTIFGSRLLRHWVTHPLCDRNMIGARLDAVSEIAESMKTYRTSHTSVLEVEGADVTILQPEIHHIISSVLSTLGRSPDIQRGITRIFHKKATASEFIAVIQAILTAAKQLQQLWIEEYKSTNLQRETLRSVLLRKLISIASSSTVINAAAKFLSALNKEAADRRDLHNLFFISDGKFPEVAEGTRRVELANEKLDSLIVVYRKQLHIRNLEYMSVAGITHLIELPLDTKVPPDWVKVNSTKKAIRYHPPEVLVALDELALANEQLTVVCQAAWNNFLTRFGGYFAEFQAAVQALASLDCLNSLAILSRNKNYVRPLFVKDDEAVQIHIFSGRHPVLERVLQENFVPNDTDLHAEREYCQIVTGPNMGGKSCYIRQVALITLMAQVGSFVPAFSAKLHVLDGIYTRMGASDSIQQGRSTFLEELSEASEILKKCSASSLVILDELGRGTSTHDGVAIAYATLQYLLEHKKCMILFVTHYPEIVSIKNEYPGSVGPYHVSYLTSQREVNGDFKPNEKMDHINSEDITYLYKLAPGVCERSFGFKVAQLAQLPVACIQRAIVIAGRLEAAVSNYTAQNRTRRSSSISYSKDGCKVSEPVEYVLEPDCLSAGRVENLDDMSELYREFFLNLSFALLEEHDDDRKLQFLMQARSLAAQLISRL
;
A
#
# COMPACT_ATOMS: atom_id res chain seq x y z
N MET A 1 49.48 15.50 -53.08
CA MET A 1 50.00 16.33 -51.98
C MET A 1 48.83 16.85 -51.15
N GLY A 2 48.94 16.83 -49.82
CA GLY A 2 47.98 17.41 -48.87
C GLY A 2 46.66 16.65 -48.65
N LYS A 3 46.68 15.52 -47.93
CA LYS A 3 45.45 14.85 -47.42
C LYS A 3 45.08 15.41 -46.03
N PRO A 4 43.83 15.83 -45.77
CA PRO A 4 43.34 16.07 -44.41
C PRO A 4 42.91 14.75 -43.76
N LYS A 5 43.34 14.53 -42.51
CA LYS A 5 42.98 13.36 -41.69
C LYS A 5 41.70 13.64 -40.89
N GLN A 6 40.73 12.74 -41.04
CA GLN A 6 39.73 12.40 -40.02
C GLN A 6 40.36 11.50 -38.95
N GLN A 7 40.01 11.72 -37.67
CA GLN A 7 39.93 10.71 -36.60
C GLN A 7 38.73 11.13 -35.70
N VAL A 8 37.63 10.39 -35.45
CA VAL A 8 37.41 8.99 -34.97
C VAL A 8 37.94 8.81 -33.54
N ILE A 9 37.25 8.28 -32.52
CA ILE A 9 35.86 7.89 -32.20
C ILE A 9 35.89 7.50 -30.69
N SER A 10 34.71 7.46 -30.07
CA SER A 10 34.38 6.80 -28.80
C SER A 10 35.00 5.41 -28.55
N ARG A 11 35.25 5.07 -27.28
CA ARG A 11 35.42 3.68 -26.81
C ARG A 11 34.86 3.51 -25.39
N PHE A 12 34.48 2.25 -25.14
CA PHE A 12 34.17 1.56 -23.86
C PHE A 12 32.67 1.51 -23.49
N PHE A 13 31.95 0.38 -23.46
CA PHE A 13 32.24 -1.06 -23.63
C PHE A 13 30.96 -1.80 -24.12
N ALA A 14 31.10 -2.76 -25.04
CA ALA A 14 30.25 -3.94 -25.18
C ALA A 14 31.06 -5.07 -25.88
N PRO A 15 31.02 -6.34 -25.44
CA PRO A 15 31.79 -7.43 -26.05
C PRO A 15 31.05 -8.14 -27.19
N LYS A 16 31.86 -8.70 -28.10
CA LYS A 16 31.50 -9.36 -29.38
C LYS A 16 31.05 -10.83 -29.24
N PRO A 17 30.32 -11.38 -30.23
CA PRO A 17 30.10 -12.82 -30.40
C PRO A 17 31.20 -13.49 -31.25
N LYS A 18 31.35 -14.82 -31.16
CA LYS A 18 32.08 -15.66 -32.13
C LYS A 18 31.40 -17.01 -32.35
N ASN A 19 31.50 -17.47 -33.60
CA ASN A 19 30.80 -18.56 -34.27
C ASN A 19 31.33 -19.99 -34.03
N GLU A 20 30.40 -20.92 -34.27
CA GLU A 20 30.38 -22.37 -34.58
C GLU A 20 31.61 -23.10 -35.14
N LYS A 21 31.74 -24.39 -34.77
CA LYS A 21 31.72 -25.57 -35.68
C LYS A 21 31.74 -26.92 -34.90
N ASP A 22 30.81 -27.82 -35.26
CA ASP A 22 30.69 -29.27 -34.95
C ASP A 22 31.72 -30.14 -35.74
N PRO A 23 31.94 -31.48 -35.52
CA PRO A 23 30.94 -32.51 -35.15
C PRO A 23 31.35 -33.79 -34.33
N LEU A 24 30.30 -34.48 -33.84
CA LEU A 24 30.03 -35.95 -33.67
C LEU A 24 30.84 -36.92 -32.76
N THR A 25 30.05 -37.65 -31.95
CA THR A 25 30.14 -39.03 -31.38
C THR A 25 30.94 -39.34 -30.10
N SER A 26 30.21 -39.61 -29.01
CA SER A 26 30.10 -40.90 -28.28
C SER A 26 29.98 -40.77 -26.74
N THR A 27 28.92 -41.40 -26.23
CA THR A 27 28.70 -41.99 -24.90
C THR A 27 29.68 -41.69 -23.74
N SER A 28 29.19 -41.11 -22.64
CA SER A 28 29.12 -41.76 -21.32
C SER A 28 28.74 -40.77 -20.19
N THR A 29 28.03 -41.34 -19.23
CA THR A 29 27.64 -40.87 -17.91
C THR A 29 28.77 -40.18 -17.12
N SER A 30 28.52 -38.98 -16.57
CA SER A 30 28.85 -38.59 -15.18
C SER A 30 28.63 -37.08 -14.96
N THR A 31 28.02 -36.78 -13.83
CA THR A 31 27.86 -35.44 -13.23
C THR A 31 29.22 -34.85 -12.83
N PRO A 32 29.49 -33.55 -13.07
CA PRO A 32 30.62 -32.88 -12.42
C PRO A 32 30.18 -32.09 -11.17
N PRO A 33 31.06 -32.00 -10.16
CA PRO A 33 30.78 -31.36 -8.88
C PRO A 33 30.90 -29.84 -8.96
N CYS A 34 30.06 -29.15 -8.19
CA CYS A 34 30.10 -27.71 -7.99
C CYS A 34 31.36 -27.33 -7.18
N THR A 35 32.13 -26.38 -7.68
CA THR A 35 33.31 -25.80 -6.99
C THR A 35 32.87 -24.73 -5.99
N PRO A 36 33.55 -24.59 -4.84
CA PRO A 36 33.18 -23.62 -3.80
C PRO A 36 33.80 -22.23 -4.09
N PRO A 37 33.16 -21.13 -3.66
CA PRO A 37 33.77 -19.80 -3.70
C PRO A 37 34.81 -19.62 -2.58
N PRO A 38 35.81 -18.74 -2.76
CA PRO A 38 36.96 -18.62 -1.87
C PRO A 38 36.62 -17.88 -0.56
N LYS A 39 37.24 -18.35 0.52
CA LYS A 39 37.24 -17.73 1.85
C LYS A 39 38.11 -16.47 1.85
N ILE A 40 37.56 -15.33 2.28
CA ILE A 40 38.34 -14.20 2.81
C ILE A 40 37.81 -13.88 4.20
N THR A 41 38.72 -13.98 5.16
CA THR A 41 38.57 -13.76 6.59
C THR A 41 38.94 -12.31 6.88
N THR A 42 37.98 -11.46 7.27
CA THR A 42 38.26 -10.24 8.05
C THR A 42 37.03 -9.85 8.86
N THR A 43 37.14 -10.10 10.16
CA THR A 43 36.23 -9.69 11.22
C THR A 43 36.42 -8.20 11.49
N VAL A 44 35.39 -7.37 11.28
CA VAL A 44 35.25 -6.09 12.00
C VAL A 44 33.78 -5.86 12.32
N THR A 45 33.50 -5.94 13.60
CA THR A 45 32.27 -5.59 14.30
C THR A 45 32.08 -4.07 14.29
N PHE A 46 30.88 -3.60 13.92
CA PHE A 46 30.46 -2.22 14.19
C PHE A 46 29.24 -2.25 15.13
N SER A 47 29.46 -1.81 16.36
CA SER A 47 28.43 -1.41 17.31
C SER A 47 28.44 0.11 17.47
N PRO A 48 27.29 0.80 17.54
CA PRO A 48 27.21 2.25 17.68
C PRO A 48 27.04 2.63 19.15
N ALA A 49 28.05 3.27 19.77
CA ALA A 49 27.86 3.97 21.03
C ALA A 49 28.93 5.03 21.32
N LYS A 50 28.44 6.21 21.72
CA LYS A 50 29.09 7.25 22.55
C LYS A 50 30.21 8.08 21.91
N ARG A 51 29.91 9.36 21.68
CA ARG A 51 30.85 10.43 22.06
C ARG A 51 30.13 11.72 22.41
N LEU A 52 30.21 12.08 23.70
CA LEU A 52 29.86 13.39 24.25
C LEU A 52 31.13 13.91 24.95
N ARG A 53 31.54 15.11 24.52
CA ARG A 53 32.42 16.17 25.08
C ARG A 53 33.46 15.86 26.17
N THR A 54 34.66 16.42 25.97
CA THR A 54 35.22 17.49 26.83
C THR A 54 36.38 18.23 26.12
N SER A 55 36.47 19.51 26.42
CA SER A 55 37.41 20.54 25.95
C SER A 55 38.72 20.53 26.75
N GLN A 56 39.80 21.16 26.23
CA GLN A 56 40.60 22.20 26.90
C GLN A 56 41.89 22.62 26.13
N LEU A 57 41.98 23.95 25.90
CA LEU A 57 43.11 24.89 26.06
C LEU A 57 44.46 24.69 25.34
N THR A 58 44.83 25.72 24.57
CA THR A 58 46.22 26.08 24.18
C THR A 58 46.78 27.19 25.09
N SER A 59 48.11 27.21 25.27
CA SER A 59 48.91 28.43 25.51
C SER A 59 50.40 28.19 25.08
N PRO A 60 51.21 29.23 24.77
CA PRO A 60 52.18 29.30 23.63
C PRO A 60 53.67 29.52 24.07
N PRO A 61 54.59 30.21 23.36
CA PRO A 61 55.10 30.22 21.94
C PRO A 61 56.65 30.03 21.83
N SER A 62 57.26 29.90 20.63
CA SER A 62 58.63 30.47 20.37
C SER A 62 59.10 30.47 18.89
N THR A 63 59.28 31.68 18.34
CA THR A 63 60.41 32.21 17.53
C THR A 63 61.03 31.41 16.36
N LYS A 64 61.06 32.02 15.15
CA LYS A 64 62.27 32.63 14.52
C LYS A 64 61.99 33.16 13.09
N HIS A 65 62.32 34.45 12.88
CA HIS A 65 62.99 35.15 11.74
C HIS A 65 63.11 34.42 10.38
N THR A 66 63.08 35.01 9.17
CA THR A 66 63.09 36.39 8.62
C THR A 66 63.12 36.23 7.08
N LYS A 67 62.48 37.15 6.32
CA LYS A 67 63.12 37.97 5.26
C LYS A 67 62.06 38.78 4.47
N ILE A 68 62.29 40.10 4.41
CA ILE A 68 61.64 41.12 3.57
C ILE A 68 62.75 41.67 2.64
N PRO A 69 62.49 42.13 1.40
CA PRO A 69 62.27 43.58 1.11
C PRO A 69 61.08 43.84 0.14
N LYS A 70 60.20 44.83 0.40
CA LYS A 70 60.16 46.25 -0.10
C LYS A 70 59.81 46.37 -1.61
N LEU A 71 58.94 47.26 -2.12
CA LEU A 71 58.52 48.63 -1.76
C LEU A 71 57.24 49.06 -2.54
N SER A 72 56.44 49.95 -1.92
CA SER A 72 55.23 50.69 -2.37
C SER A 72 55.55 51.87 -3.34
N PRO A 73 54.60 52.67 -3.93
CA PRO A 73 53.60 53.57 -3.25
C PRO A 73 52.21 53.66 -3.98
N HIS A 74 51.05 54.11 -3.48
CA HIS A 74 50.59 55.33 -2.76
C HIS A 74 49.22 55.00 -2.08
N VAL A 75 48.99 55.12 -0.76
CA VAL A 75 48.52 56.26 0.08
C VAL A 75 47.05 56.73 -0.14
N HIS A 76 46.09 56.29 0.69
CA HIS A 76 45.47 57.04 1.83
C HIS A 76 44.33 56.25 2.53
N ASN A 77 44.08 56.59 3.80
CA ASN A 77 43.46 55.79 4.89
C ASN A 77 41.93 55.83 5.00
N GLN A 78 41.32 54.72 5.51
CA GLN A 78 40.24 54.69 6.54
C GLN A 78 40.07 53.25 7.13
N PRO A 79 39.49 53.07 8.34
CA PRO A 79 39.74 51.95 9.28
C PRO A 79 39.04 50.61 8.94
N PRO A 80 39.46 49.46 9.50
CA PRO A 80 38.96 48.15 9.09
C PRO A 80 37.58 47.80 9.70
N PRO A 81 36.67 47.16 8.94
CA PRO A 81 35.50 46.50 9.49
C PRO A 81 35.87 45.14 10.13
N LEU A 82 35.01 44.70 11.05
CA LEU A 82 35.10 43.44 11.82
C LEU A 82 35.35 42.20 10.95
N PRO A 83 36.03 41.15 11.48
CA PRO A 83 36.40 39.98 10.70
C PRO A 83 35.17 39.13 10.33
N ASN A 84 35.08 38.79 9.03
CA ASN A 84 34.11 37.84 8.49
C ASN A 84 34.19 36.49 9.23
N PRO A 85 33.06 35.89 9.64
CA PRO A 85 33.07 34.59 10.30
C PRO A 85 33.50 33.48 9.33
N THR A 86 34.27 32.53 9.86
CA THR A 86 34.81 31.40 9.08
C THR A 86 33.70 30.52 8.51
N LEU A 87 34.01 29.82 7.40
CA LEU A 87 33.10 28.92 6.67
C LEU A 87 32.42 27.88 7.57
N HIS A 88 33.11 27.47 8.64
CA HIS A 88 32.60 26.53 9.65
C HIS A 88 31.53 27.15 10.57
N GLN A 89 31.66 28.44 10.88
CA GLN A 89 30.69 29.18 11.70
C GLN A 89 29.40 29.43 10.91
N ARG A 90 29.52 29.80 9.63
CA ARG A 90 28.37 29.87 8.70
C ARG A 90 27.66 28.54 8.52
N PHE A 91 28.40 27.43 8.62
CA PHE A 91 27.82 26.09 8.54
C PHE A 91 27.09 25.71 9.83
N LEU A 92 27.62 26.07 11.00
CA LEU A 92 27.00 25.80 12.31
C LEU A 92 25.76 26.66 12.55
N ASP A 93 25.80 27.94 12.17
CA ASP A 93 24.64 28.84 12.30
C ASP A 93 23.48 28.39 11.40
N LYS A 94 23.78 27.83 10.22
CA LYS A 94 22.78 27.26 9.30
C LYS A 94 22.20 25.92 9.77
N LEU A 95 22.86 25.25 10.70
CA LEU A 95 22.45 23.94 11.24
C LEU A 95 21.63 24.08 12.54
N LEU A 96 21.66 25.26 13.15
CA LEU A 96 21.01 25.57 14.44
C LEU A 96 19.81 26.52 14.32
N GLU A 97 19.42 26.93 13.11
CA GLU A 97 18.16 27.67 12.90
C GLU A 97 16.95 26.73 13.09
N PRO A 98 16.04 27.02 14.04
CA PRO A 98 14.79 26.28 14.16
C PRO A 98 13.90 26.59 12.95
N SER A 99 13.50 25.56 12.22
CA SER A 99 12.50 25.62 11.15
C SER A 99 11.12 25.91 11.75
N ILE A 100 10.74 27.19 11.81
CA ILE A 100 9.36 27.63 12.01
C ILE A 100 8.80 27.99 10.65
N ASP A 101 7.93 27.13 10.12
CA ASP A 101 7.08 27.39 8.98
C ASP A 101 6.09 28.52 9.33
N ARG A 102 6.43 29.73 8.90
CA ARG A 102 5.46 30.69 8.40
C ARG A 102 6.02 31.22 7.09
N LEU A 103 5.26 30.99 6.02
CA LEU A 103 5.39 31.64 4.73
C LEU A 103 5.31 33.16 4.94
N GLU A 104 6.42 33.81 5.27
CA GLU A 104 6.63 35.20 4.89
C GLU A 104 7.29 35.20 3.51
N PRO A 105 6.76 35.97 2.55
CA PRO A 105 7.37 36.09 1.24
C PRO A 105 8.79 36.61 1.43
N SER A 106 9.75 35.80 1.05
CA SER A 106 11.17 36.13 1.08
C SER A 106 11.38 37.47 0.39
N LYS A 107 12.01 38.40 1.12
CA LYS A 107 12.34 39.76 0.69
C LYS A 107 12.92 39.72 -0.73
N CYS A 108 12.06 40.05 -1.69
CA CYS A 108 12.44 40.36 -3.05
C CYS A 108 13.33 41.60 -2.96
N TYR A 109 14.54 41.56 -3.52
CA TYR A 109 15.25 42.80 -3.77
C TYR A 109 14.35 43.67 -4.65
N ASP A 110 13.92 44.82 -4.13
CA ASP A 110 13.13 45.81 -4.84
C ASP A 110 13.91 46.32 -6.08
N ILE A 111 13.82 45.56 -7.17
CA ILE A 111 14.09 46.05 -8.52
C ILE A 111 12.75 46.57 -9.02
N ARG A 112 12.61 47.90 -9.00
CA ARG A 112 11.49 48.61 -9.63
C ARG A 112 11.26 48.09 -11.06
N ASN A 113 10.12 47.43 -11.28
CA ASN A 113 9.56 46.96 -12.57
C ASN A 113 10.59 46.45 -13.59
N PRO A 114 11.06 45.19 -13.48
CA PRO A 114 11.83 44.56 -14.55
C PRO A 114 10.99 44.54 -15.84
N LYS A 115 11.58 45.01 -16.95
CA LYS A 115 11.00 44.84 -18.29
C LYS A 115 11.08 43.36 -18.65
N TYR A 116 9.98 42.64 -18.47
CA TYR A 116 9.87 41.25 -18.88
C TYR A 116 9.82 41.13 -20.41
N THR A 117 10.46 40.10 -20.93
CA THR A 117 10.22 39.67 -22.32
C THR A 117 8.79 39.15 -22.46
N PRO A 118 8.21 39.10 -23.68
CA PRO A 118 6.86 38.58 -23.87
C PRO A 118 6.66 37.14 -23.36
N LEU A 119 7.71 36.30 -23.43
CA LEU A 119 7.69 34.95 -22.87
C LEU A 119 7.71 34.98 -21.33
N GLU A 120 8.57 35.79 -20.74
CA GLU A 120 8.64 35.95 -19.29
C GLU A 120 7.32 36.47 -18.72
N GLN A 121 6.66 37.39 -19.41
CA GLN A 121 5.35 37.90 -19.00
C GLN A 121 4.28 36.79 -18.99
N GLN A 122 4.23 35.95 -20.03
CA GLN A 122 3.36 34.75 -20.05
C GLN A 122 3.69 33.80 -18.89
N VAL A 123 4.97 33.58 -18.57
CA VAL A 123 5.39 32.70 -17.47
C VAL A 123 4.96 33.27 -16.12
N VAL A 124 5.08 34.59 -15.91
CA VAL A 124 4.61 35.26 -14.69
C VAL A 124 3.10 35.12 -14.54
N GLU A 125 2.34 35.32 -15.63
CA GLU A 125 0.88 35.13 -15.64
C GLU A 125 0.48 33.67 -15.33
N LEU A 126 1.16 32.70 -15.94
CA LEU A 126 0.93 31.27 -15.67
C LEU A 126 1.28 30.90 -14.22
N LYS A 127 2.38 31.42 -13.68
CA LYS A 127 2.79 31.14 -12.30
C LYS A 127 1.88 31.84 -11.29
N ALA A 128 1.34 33.01 -11.60
CA ALA A 128 0.34 33.69 -10.78
C ALA A 128 -0.97 32.89 -10.72
N LYS A 129 -1.36 32.23 -11.82
CA LYS A 129 -2.53 31.34 -11.86
C LYS A 129 -2.28 30.01 -11.13
N TYR A 130 -1.04 29.54 -11.09
CA TYR A 130 -0.65 28.22 -10.57
C TYR A 130 0.59 28.32 -9.65
N PRO A 131 0.48 28.96 -8.47
CA PRO A 131 1.64 29.25 -7.61
C PRO A 131 2.32 27.97 -7.10
N ASP A 132 1.54 26.98 -6.68
CA ASP A 132 2.03 25.75 -6.03
C ASP A 132 2.48 24.65 -7.00
N ILE A 133 2.43 24.93 -8.31
CA ILE A 133 2.72 23.96 -9.37
C ILE A 133 4.09 24.25 -9.97
N LEU A 134 4.91 23.22 -10.13
CA LEU A 134 6.18 23.29 -10.85
C LEU A 134 5.89 23.22 -12.36
N LEU A 135 6.15 24.32 -13.08
CA LEU A 135 5.77 24.45 -14.48
C LEU A 135 6.90 24.04 -15.44
N MET A 136 6.59 23.13 -16.36
CA MET A 136 7.40 22.78 -17.52
C MET A 136 6.85 23.50 -18.75
N VAL A 137 7.53 24.56 -19.20
CA VAL A 137 7.02 25.42 -20.28
C VAL A 137 7.67 25.07 -21.61
N GLU A 138 6.87 24.72 -22.60
CA GLU A 138 7.34 24.40 -23.95
C GLU A 138 7.87 25.64 -24.69
N VAL A 139 9.13 25.57 -25.10
CA VAL A 139 9.83 26.60 -25.88
C VAL A 139 10.55 25.94 -27.05
N GLY A 140 9.81 25.72 -28.14
CA GLY A 140 10.31 25.01 -29.32
C GLY A 140 10.59 23.54 -29.00
N TYR A 141 11.80 23.06 -29.27
CA TYR A 141 12.17 21.65 -29.11
C TYR A 141 12.56 21.25 -27.66
N LYS A 142 12.33 22.12 -26.67
CA LYS A 142 12.70 21.91 -25.26
C LYS A 142 11.65 22.46 -24.30
N TYR A 143 11.55 21.85 -23.13
CA TYR A 143 10.86 22.40 -21.97
C TYR A 143 11.83 23.21 -21.12
N ARG A 144 11.43 24.43 -20.74
CA ARG A 144 12.19 25.31 -19.84
C ARG A 144 11.46 25.46 -18.50
N PHE A 145 12.27 25.60 -17.45
CA PHE A 145 11.84 25.95 -16.10
C PHE A 145 12.32 27.37 -15.79
N PHE A 146 11.59 28.12 -14.96
CA PHE A 146 11.92 29.52 -14.65
C PHE A 146 11.89 29.78 -13.14
N GLY A 147 12.82 30.61 -12.66
CA GLY A 147 12.90 31.04 -11.26
C GLY A 147 13.10 29.88 -10.29
N GLN A 148 12.24 29.80 -9.27
CA GLN A 148 12.29 28.76 -8.24
C GLN A 148 12.04 27.35 -8.81
N ASP A 149 11.22 27.24 -9.86
CA ASP A 149 10.98 25.95 -10.53
C ASP A 149 12.26 25.42 -11.19
N ALA A 150 13.12 26.30 -11.71
CA ALA A 150 14.41 25.93 -12.27
C ALA A 150 15.40 25.45 -11.20
N GLU A 151 15.40 26.07 -10.02
CA GLU A 151 16.24 25.65 -8.90
C GLU A 151 15.83 24.27 -8.37
N ASN A 152 14.52 24.07 -8.17
CA ASN A 152 13.96 22.79 -7.74
C ASN A 152 14.23 21.69 -8.78
N ALA A 153 14.02 21.98 -10.08
CA ALA A 153 14.32 21.07 -11.16
C ALA A 153 15.82 20.72 -11.23
N ALA A 154 16.72 21.70 -11.05
CA ALA A 154 18.16 21.46 -11.01
C ALA A 154 18.56 20.51 -9.87
N ARG A 155 18.02 20.74 -8.67
CA ARG A 155 18.27 19.92 -7.47
C ARG A 155 17.82 18.48 -7.64
N VAL A 156 16.60 18.27 -8.17
CA VAL A 156 15.99 16.93 -8.29
C VAL A 156 16.49 16.19 -9.53
N LEU A 157 16.56 16.87 -10.68
CA LEU A 157 16.89 16.24 -11.95
C LEU A 157 18.41 16.11 -12.19
N GLY A 158 19.22 16.87 -11.46
CA GLY A 158 20.67 16.95 -11.67
C GLY A 158 21.03 17.73 -12.95
N ILE A 159 20.23 18.74 -13.30
CA ILE A 159 20.43 19.59 -14.49
C ILE A 159 21.01 20.95 -14.09
N TYR A 160 21.71 21.60 -15.01
CA TYR A 160 22.32 22.91 -14.76
C TYR A 160 21.28 24.03 -14.88
N ALA A 161 21.21 24.90 -13.87
CA ALA A 161 20.40 26.11 -13.88
C ALA A 161 21.31 27.35 -13.90
N HIS A 162 21.02 28.30 -14.79
CA HIS A 162 21.79 29.53 -14.96
C HIS A 162 20.87 30.73 -15.09
N MET A 163 21.36 31.93 -14.76
CA MET A 163 20.59 33.15 -14.95
C MET A 163 20.45 33.45 -16.45
N ASP A 164 19.23 33.53 -16.94
CA ASP A 164 18.87 33.92 -18.30
C ASP A 164 17.88 35.09 -18.19
N HIS A 165 18.32 36.28 -18.59
CA HIS A 165 17.57 37.54 -18.40
C HIS A 165 17.19 37.78 -16.92
N ASN A 166 15.90 37.73 -16.58
CA ASN A 166 15.39 38.04 -15.26
C ASN A 166 15.20 36.81 -14.35
N PHE A 167 15.34 35.59 -14.90
CA PHE A 167 15.04 34.36 -14.18
C PHE A 167 16.16 33.32 -14.26
N LEU A 168 16.33 32.57 -13.18
CA LEU A 168 17.08 31.32 -13.22
C LEU A 168 16.37 30.34 -14.16
N THR A 169 17.08 29.76 -15.12
CA THR A 169 16.52 28.91 -16.16
C THR A 169 17.24 27.57 -16.24
N ALA A 170 16.46 26.50 -16.33
CA ALA A 170 16.91 25.14 -16.62
C ALA A 170 16.13 24.60 -17.84
N SER A 171 16.63 23.55 -18.50
CA SER A 171 15.99 23.04 -19.73
C SER A 171 16.17 21.54 -19.91
N VAL A 172 15.15 20.89 -20.49
CA VAL A 172 15.17 19.48 -20.90
C VAL A 172 14.55 19.32 -22.30
N PRO A 173 15.01 18.37 -23.13
CA PRO A 173 14.44 18.19 -24.47
C PRO A 173 13.04 17.58 -24.44
N THR A 174 12.20 17.87 -25.44
CA THR A 174 10.79 17.44 -25.49
C THR A 174 10.62 15.93 -25.42
N PHE A 175 11.45 15.15 -26.12
CA PHE A 175 11.39 13.67 -26.10
C PHE A 175 11.75 13.04 -24.75
N ARG A 176 12.29 13.81 -23.79
CA ARG A 176 12.59 13.37 -22.41
C ARG A 176 11.60 13.89 -21.38
N LEU A 177 10.55 14.62 -21.81
CA LEU A 177 9.52 15.19 -20.93
C LEU A 177 9.07 14.16 -19.89
N ASN A 178 8.64 13.01 -20.38
CA ASN A 178 8.04 11.96 -19.58
C ASN A 178 8.96 11.47 -18.45
N VAL A 179 10.23 11.17 -18.77
CA VAL A 179 11.23 10.73 -17.78
C VAL A 179 11.42 11.75 -16.66
N HIS A 180 11.40 13.04 -17.00
CA HIS A 180 11.61 14.12 -16.03
C HIS A 180 10.34 14.43 -15.21
N VAL A 181 9.15 14.32 -15.80
CA VAL A 181 7.87 14.42 -15.09
C VAL A 181 7.80 13.35 -13.99
N ARG A 182 8.08 12.08 -14.33
CA ARG A 182 8.06 10.97 -13.35
C ARG A 182 9.03 11.21 -12.19
N ARG A 183 10.25 11.70 -12.48
CA ARG A 183 11.25 12.01 -11.43
C ARG A 183 10.82 13.15 -10.50
N LEU A 184 10.21 14.21 -11.05
CA LEU A 184 9.72 15.34 -10.25
C LEU A 184 8.51 14.94 -9.39
N VAL A 185 7.57 14.19 -9.96
CA VAL A 185 6.40 13.67 -9.23
C VAL A 185 6.82 12.71 -8.13
N ASN A 186 7.77 11.81 -8.40
CA ASN A 186 8.34 10.91 -7.39
C ASN A 186 9.14 11.65 -6.32
N ALA A 187 9.53 12.91 -6.54
CA ALA A 187 10.13 13.76 -5.51
C ALA A 187 9.09 14.58 -4.72
N GLY A 188 7.79 14.36 -4.95
CA GLY A 188 6.68 15.00 -4.23
C GLY A 188 6.09 16.26 -4.89
N TYR A 189 6.64 16.70 -6.03
CA TYR A 189 6.17 17.91 -6.71
C TYR A 189 4.88 17.66 -7.51
N LYS A 190 3.95 18.63 -7.47
CA LYS A 190 2.86 18.74 -8.44
C LYS A 190 3.42 19.41 -9.70
N VAL A 191 3.36 18.70 -10.83
CA VAL A 191 4.02 19.12 -12.07
C VAL A 191 2.98 19.49 -13.12
N GLY A 192 3.10 20.69 -13.67
CA GLY A 192 2.26 21.18 -14.78
C GLY A 192 3.04 21.22 -16.08
N VAL A 193 2.50 20.61 -17.14
CA VAL A 193 3.07 20.67 -18.49
C VAL A 193 2.31 21.71 -19.30
N VAL A 194 3.01 22.78 -19.68
CA VAL A 194 2.48 23.88 -20.48
C VAL A 194 2.94 23.69 -21.91
N LYS A 195 1.99 23.48 -22.83
CA LYS A 195 2.24 23.29 -24.26
C LYS A 195 1.87 24.54 -25.05
N GLN A 196 2.41 24.65 -26.26
CA GLN A 196 2.00 25.69 -27.20
C GLN A 196 0.61 25.35 -27.78
N THR A 197 -0.31 26.31 -27.78
CA THR A 197 -1.68 26.11 -28.29
C THR A 197 -1.79 26.29 -29.81
N GLU A 198 -0.80 26.96 -30.41
CA GLU A 198 -0.76 27.30 -31.84
C GLU A 198 0.54 26.79 -32.47
N THR A 199 0.45 26.29 -33.70
CA THR A 199 1.62 25.94 -34.51
C THR A 199 2.07 27.10 -35.39
N ALA A 200 3.29 27.02 -35.92
CA ALA A 200 3.89 28.12 -36.69
C ALA A 200 3.06 28.49 -37.93
N ALA A 201 2.50 27.50 -38.65
CA ALA A 201 1.69 27.74 -39.84
C ALA A 201 0.33 28.36 -39.51
N ILE A 202 -0.37 27.86 -38.48
CA ILE A 202 -1.65 28.41 -38.02
C ILE A 202 -1.46 29.87 -37.58
N LYS A 203 -0.39 30.15 -36.82
CA LYS A 203 -0.10 31.49 -36.35
C LYS A 203 0.25 32.47 -37.48
N ALA A 204 0.98 32.01 -38.51
CA ALA A 204 1.33 32.85 -39.66
C ALA A 204 0.08 33.34 -40.44
N HIS A 205 -1.02 32.60 -40.34
CA HIS A 205 -2.32 32.88 -40.96
C HIS A 205 -3.37 33.40 -39.98
N GLY A 206 -3.07 33.43 -38.68
CA GLY A 206 -3.99 33.85 -37.61
C GLY A 206 -3.94 35.35 -37.31
N SER A 207 -4.87 35.80 -36.48
CA SER A 207 -4.94 37.19 -36.00
C SER A 207 -3.73 37.60 -35.13
N ASN A 208 -3.07 36.64 -34.48
CA ASN A 208 -1.90 36.84 -33.61
C ASN A 208 -0.55 36.63 -34.32
N LYS A 209 -0.44 37.03 -35.60
CA LYS A 209 0.77 36.81 -36.43
C LYS A 209 2.04 37.42 -35.83
N LEU A 210 1.93 38.59 -35.17
CA LEU A 210 3.06 39.36 -34.66
C LEU A 210 3.40 39.10 -33.17
N GLY A 211 2.52 38.42 -32.42
CA GLY A 211 2.72 38.17 -30.98
C GLY A 211 3.55 36.92 -30.66
N PRO A 212 3.81 36.59 -29.38
CA PRO A 212 4.36 35.28 -28.98
C PRO A 212 3.33 34.15 -29.20
N PHE A 213 3.80 32.91 -29.30
CA PHE A 213 2.89 31.74 -29.32
C PHE A 213 2.06 31.67 -28.03
N GLY A 214 0.76 31.38 -28.15
CA GLY A 214 -0.10 31.08 -27.02
C GLY A 214 0.37 29.83 -26.27
N ARG A 215 0.21 29.84 -24.94
CA ARG A 215 0.63 28.75 -24.05
C ARG A 215 -0.39 28.54 -22.95
N GLU A 216 -0.77 27.30 -22.74
CA GLU A 216 -1.72 26.92 -21.71
C GLU A 216 -1.30 25.62 -21.02
N LEU A 217 -1.78 25.43 -19.80
CA LEU A 217 -1.58 24.21 -19.05
C LEU A 217 -2.32 23.06 -19.76
N SER A 218 -1.57 22.12 -20.31
CA SER A 218 -2.11 20.99 -21.07
C SER A 218 -2.36 19.77 -20.18
N ALA A 219 -1.51 19.56 -19.17
CA ALA A 219 -1.64 18.43 -18.26
C ALA A 219 -1.06 18.77 -16.89
N LEU A 220 -1.61 18.14 -15.86
CA LEU A 220 -1.19 18.22 -14.47
C LEU A 220 -0.92 16.81 -13.95
N TYR A 221 0.13 16.66 -13.15
CA TYR A 221 0.56 15.36 -12.63
C TYR A 221 0.91 15.47 -11.14
N THR A 222 0.40 14.52 -10.38
CA THR A 222 0.76 14.22 -8.99
C THR A 222 1.00 12.72 -8.83
N LYS A 223 1.45 12.30 -7.65
CA LYS A 223 1.82 10.91 -7.40
C LYS A 223 0.63 9.96 -7.56
N ALA A 224 -0.57 10.36 -7.13
CA ALA A 224 -1.78 9.55 -7.27
C ALA A 224 -2.38 9.59 -8.70
N THR A 225 -2.13 10.64 -9.48
CA THR A 225 -2.73 10.83 -10.82
C THR A 225 -1.83 10.40 -11.98
N LEU A 226 -0.52 10.20 -11.73
CA LEU A 226 0.47 9.88 -12.76
C LEU A 226 0.11 8.64 -13.58
N GLU A 227 -0.28 7.55 -12.91
CA GLU A 227 -0.56 6.26 -13.56
C GLU A 227 -1.88 6.25 -14.36
N ALA A 228 -2.79 7.19 -14.09
CA ALA A 228 -4.04 7.39 -14.82
C ALA A 228 -3.89 8.27 -16.07
N SER A 229 -2.73 8.92 -16.24
CA SER A 229 -2.43 9.78 -17.39
C SER A 229 -1.72 9.02 -18.51
N GLU A 230 -1.34 9.71 -19.59
CA GLU A 230 -0.61 9.13 -20.74
C GLU A 230 0.61 8.35 -20.25
N ASP A 231 0.83 7.13 -20.75
CA ASP A 231 1.94 6.30 -20.28
C ASP A 231 3.29 6.99 -20.50
N VAL A 232 3.84 7.44 -19.39
CA VAL A 232 5.08 8.19 -19.32
C VAL A 232 6.28 7.28 -19.59
N GLY A 233 6.12 5.95 -19.54
CA GLY A 233 7.23 5.00 -19.69
C GLY A 233 8.33 5.17 -18.63
N GLY A 234 9.28 4.23 -18.61
CA GLY A 234 10.47 4.31 -17.75
C GLY A 234 10.22 4.00 -16.26
N GLY A 235 9.15 3.28 -15.92
CA GLY A 235 9.06 2.58 -14.65
C GLY A 235 9.79 1.24 -14.74
N ASP A 236 10.46 0.82 -13.66
CA ASP A 236 10.71 -0.60 -13.46
C ASP A 236 9.33 -1.25 -13.34
N GLU A 237 8.94 -2.08 -14.31
CA GLU A 237 7.78 -2.97 -14.24
C GLU A 237 8.07 -4.10 -13.23
N GLY A 238 8.36 -3.71 -11.97
CA GLY A 238 8.38 -4.62 -10.85
C GLY A 238 6.97 -5.16 -10.61
N PHE A 239 6.88 -6.43 -10.24
CA PHE A 239 5.64 -7.05 -9.78
C PHE A 239 4.97 -6.15 -8.72
N GLY A 240 3.76 -5.66 -9.04
CA GLY A 240 2.86 -5.01 -8.08
C GLY A 240 3.35 -3.70 -7.47
N SER A 241 3.47 -2.62 -8.27
CA SER A 241 3.50 -1.26 -7.71
C SER A 241 2.32 -1.11 -6.74
N CYS A 242 2.63 -0.69 -5.50
CA CYS A 242 1.64 -0.41 -4.45
C CYS A 242 0.50 0.46 -4.99
N ASN A 243 -0.70 0.25 -4.44
CA ASN A 243 -1.87 1.04 -4.79
C ASN A 243 -1.56 2.52 -4.59
N ASN A 244 -1.95 3.35 -5.56
CA ASN A 244 -1.68 4.79 -5.54
C ASN A 244 -2.95 5.56 -5.18
N TYR A 245 -3.52 5.28 -4.00
CA TYR A 245 -4.75 5.95 -3.58
C TYR A 245 -4.52 7.45 -3.34
N LEU A 246 -5.47 8.25 -3.82
CA LEU A 246 -5.75 9.60 -3.36
C LEU A 246 -6.78 9.49 -2.24
N VAL A 247 -6.40 9.82 -1.01
CA VAL A 247 -7.29 9.73 0.15
C VAL A 247 -7.62 11.12 0.68
N CYS A 248 -8.91 11.43 0.79
CA CYS A 248 -9.40 12.63 1.46
C CYS A 248 -9.93 12.30 2.84
N VAL A 249 -9.50 13.08 3.84
CA VAL A 249 -9.92 12.96 5.23
C VAL A 249 -10.61 14.26 5.65
N VAL A 250 -11.83 14.13 6.17
CA VAL A 250 -12.62 15.21 6.76
C VAL A 250 -12.99 14.81 8.19
N GLU A 251 -13.00 15.76 9.10
CA GLU A 251 -13.26 15.52 10.52
C GLU A 251 -14.35 16.45 11.05
N LYS A 252 -15.17 15.94 11.98
CA LYS A 252 -16.11 16.73 12.76
C LYS A 252 -15.98 16.36 14.24
N GLY A 253 -15.86 17.34 15.13
CA GLY A 253 -15.86 17.11 16.57
C GLY A 253 -17.20 16.53 17.06
N ILE A 254 -17.15 15.58 17.99
CA ILE A 254 -18.34 15.06 18.65
C ILE A 254 -18.57 15.94 19.90
N GLU A 255 -19.59 16.78 19.87
CA GLU A 255 -20.09 17.47 21.06
C GLU A 255 -20.98 16.49 21.82
N ASP A 256 -20.43 15.80 22.84
CA ASP A 256 -21.23 14.90 23.66
C ASP A 256 -22.20 15.67 24.57
N VAL A 257 -23.44 15.20 24.56
CA VAL A 257 -24.51 15.56 25.50
C VAL A 257 -24.10 15.12 26.91
N ASP A 258 -24.24 16.01 27.89
CA ASP A 258 -23.89 15.86 29.31
C ASP A 258 -24.11 14.44 29.89
N PHE A 259 -23.05 13.65 29.98
CA PHE A 259 -22.94 12.56 30.97
C PHE A 259 -21.80 12.91 31.93
N GLY A 260 -22.17 13.31 33.14
CA GLY A 260 -21.32 13.91 34.16
C GLY A 260 -20.22 13.01 34.73
N ILE A 261 -19.14 12.83 33.97
CA ILE A 261 -17.85 12.36 34.51
C ILE A 261 -16.80 13.43 34.19
N GLU A 262 -16.49 14.23 35.20
CA GLU A 262 -15.40 15.22 35.15
C GLU A 262 -14.04 14.51 35.11
N GLY A 263 -13.40 14.51 33.93
CA GLY A 263 -12.00 14.08 33.79
C GLY A 263 -11.51 13.89 32.35
N CYS A 264 -12.38 13.52 31.41
CA CYS A 264 -12.01 13.23 30.02
C CYS A 264 -12.85 14.05 29.01
N ARG A 265 -12.87 15.39 29.13
CA ARG A 265 -13.64 16.24 28.19
C ARG A 265 -12.86 16.47 26.87
N GLY A 266 -13.43 16.03 25.73
CA GLY A 266 -13.44 16.79 24.47
C GLY A 266 -12.37 16.56 23.39
N ASN A 267 -12.06 15.32 22.97
CA ASN A 267 -11.20 15.07 21.78
C ASN A 267 -11.66 13.91 20.86
N ASP A 268 -12.84 13.35 21.12
CA ASP A 268 -13.44 12.34 20.25
C ASP A 268 -14.02 13.00 19.02
N VAL A 269 -13.81 12.36 17.87
CA VAL A 269 -14.13 12.95 16.58
C VAL A 269 -14.79 11.92 15.69
N LYS A 270 -15.60 12.42 14.78
CA LYS A 270 -16.17 11.65 13.69
C LYS A 270 -15.37 11.95 12.44
N ILE A 271 -14.87 10.90 11.79
CA ILE A 271 -14.01 11.00 10.61
C ILE A 271 -14.76 10.46 9.41
N GLY A 272 -14.82 11.26 8.34
CA GLY A 272 -15.24 10.84 7.01
C GLY A 272 -14.04 10.69 6.10
N VAL A 273 -13.94 9.57 5.39
CA VAL A 273 -12.83 9.28 4.50
C VAL A 273 -13.34 8.77 3.15
N VAL A 274 -12.70 9.24 2.07
CA VAL A 274 -12.86 8.66 0.74
C VAL A 274 -11.47 8.44 0.14
N GLY A 275 -11.21 7.23 -0.35
CA GLY A 275 -10.00 6.86 -1.07
C GLY A 275 -10.33 6.50 -2.51
N VAL A 276 -9.62 7.07 -3.48
CA VAL A 276 -9.80 6.79 -4.91
C VAL A 276 -8.49 6.36 -5.53
N GLU A 277 -8.47 5.19 -6.16
CA GLU A 277 -7.37 4.81 -7.05
C GLU A 277 -7.74 5.18 -8.48
N VAL A 278 -7.29 6.36 -8.91
CA VAL A 278 -7.66 6.96 -10.21
C VAL A 278 -7.26 6.09 -11.40
N SER A 279 -6.20 5.28 -11.27
CA SER A 279 -5.70 4.43 -12.36
C SER A 279 -6.52 3.15 -12.61
N THR A 280 -7.32 2.71 -11.62
CA THR A 280 -8.11 1.47 -11.68
C THR A 280 -9.61 1.74 -11.52
N GLY A 281 -9.98 2.90 -10.97
CA GLY A 281 -11.34 3.32 -10.69
C GLY A 281 -11.92 2.81 -9.38
N ASP A 282 -11.13 2.19 -8.50
CA ASP A 282 -11.61 1.75 -7.18
C ASP A 282 -11.89 2.95 -6.26
N VAL A 283 -13.08 2.99 -5.65
CA VAL A 283 -13.51 4.05 -4.73
C VAL A 283 -13.94 3.44 -3.40
N VAL A 284 -13.19 3.73 -2.35
CA VAL A 284 -13.45 3.28 -0.98
C VAL A 284 -13.97 4.46 -0.17
N TYR A 285 -15.04 4.28 0.60
CA TYR A 285 -15.56 5.34 1.48
C TYR A 285 -15.89 4.80 2.87
N GLY A 286 -15.81 5.64 3.89
CA GLY A 286 -16.16 5.25 5.25
C GLY A 286 -16.42 6.44 6.15
N GLU A 287 -17.21 6.20 7.20
CA GLU A 287 -17.43 7.15 8.28
C GLU A 287 -17.41 6.39 9.61
N PHE A 288 -16.59 6.83 10.56
CA PHE A 288 -16.46 6.18 11.86
C PHE A 288 -16.11 7.20 12.95
N ASN A 289 -16.44 6.85 14.20
CA ASN A 289 -16.00 7.60 15.37
C ASN A 289 -14.61 7.12 15.78
N ASP A 290 -13.73 8.06 16.11
CA ASP A 290 -12.37 7.77 16.56
C ASP A 290 -12.06 8.56 17.82
N ASN A 291 -11.26 7.94 18.69
CA ASN A 291 -10.88 8.51 19.98
C ASN A 291 -9.60 9.34 19.84
N PHE A 292 -9.14 9.94 20.94
CA PHE A 292 -7.88 10.70 20.99
C PHE A 292 -6.65 9.98 20.40
N MET A 293 -6.61 8.64 20.40
CA MET A 293 -5.49 7.87 19.84
C MET A 293 -5.51 7.76 18.31
N ARG A 294 -6.63 8.05 17.66
CA ARG A 294 -6.78 7.98 16.18
C ARG A 294 -6.42 6.62 15.58
N ALA A 295 -6.67 5.54 16.33
CA ALA A 295 -6.33 4.18 15.92
C ALA A 295 -7.12 3.74 14.67
N GLY A 296 -8.38 4.19 14.54
CA GLY A 296 -9.20 3.91 13.37
C GLY A 296 -8.65 4.59 12.10
N LEU A 297 -8.27 5.87 12.20
CA LEU A 297 -7.64 6.60 11.12
C LEU A 297 -6.28 6.00 10.74
N GLU A 298 -5.46 5.64 11.73
CA GLU A 298 -4.17 4.98 11.51
C GLU A 298 -4.33 3.67 10.73
N ALA A 299 -5.25 2.81 11.17
CA ALA A 299 -5.53 1.54 10.52
C ALA A 299 -5.99 1.72 9.06
N LEU A 300 -6.83 2.73 8.81
CA LEU A 300 -7.30 3.04 7.45
C LEU A 300 -6.15 3.48 6.54
N ILE A 301 -5.30 4.38 7.02
CA ILE A 301 -4.15 4.88 6.24
C ILE A 301 -3.15 3.77 5.93
N LEU A 302 -2.89 2.88 6.89
CA LEU A 302 -2.00 1.73 6.70
C LEU A 302 -2.59 0.66 5.77
N ASN A 303 -3.91 0.52 5.70
CA ASN A 303 -4.59 -0.39 4.77
C ASN A 303 -4.56 0.17 3.34
N LEU A 304 -4.98 1.43 3.15
CA LEU A 304 -5.06 2.04 1.82
C LEU A 304 -3.68 2.43 1.25
N LEU A 305 -2.68 2.69 2.10
CA LEU A 305 -1.34 3.14 1.71
C LEU A 305 -1.38 4.33 0.72
N PRO A 306 -1.97 5.48 1.10
CA PRO A 306 -2.18 6.60 0.18
C PRO A 306 -0.87 7.13 -0.38
N ALA A 307 -0.88 7.42 -1.67
CA ALA A 307 0.21 8.14 -2.36
C ALA A 307 0.05 9.66 -2.23
N GLU A 308 -1.19 10.13 -2.06
CA GLU A 308 -1.55 11.53 -1.89
C GLU A 308 -2.69 11.66 -0.86
N LEU A 309 -2.57 12.62 0.04
CA LEU A 309 -3.51 12.93 1.12
C LEU A 309 -4.11 14.30 0.91
N LEU A 310 -5.44 14.36 0.85
CA LEU A 310 -6.23 15.58 0.76
C LEU A 310 -6.84 15.87 2.14
N VAL A 311 -6.36 16.88 2.83
CA VAL A 311 -6.79 17.21 4.20
C VAL A 311 -7.85 18.31 4.15
N GLY A 312 -9.10 17.94 4.47
CA GLY A 312 -10.21 18.88 4.58
C GLY A 312 -10.11 19.67 5.89
N ARG A 313 -9.66 20.92 5.84
CA ARG A 313 -9.56 21.79 7.02
C ARG A 313 -10.89 22.49 7.31
N PRO A 314 -11.30 22.61 8.59
CA PRO A 314 -10.49 22.39 9.81
C PRO A 314 -10.41 20.92 10.27
N ILE A 315 -9.25 20.54 10.84
CA ILE A 315 -8.99 19.20 11.42
C ILE A 315 -8.31 19.34 12.79
N SER A 316 -8.49 18.39 13.71
CA SER A 316 -7.81 18.40 15.02
C SER A 316 -6.29 18.26 14.89
N LYS A 317 -5.56 18.84 15.85
CA LYS A 317 -4.08 18.76 15.92
C LYS A 317 -3.57 17.33 15.99
N GLN A 318 -4.34 16.44 16.62
CA GLN A 318 -4.01 15.03 16.78
C GLN A 318 -4.06 14.30 15.43
N SER A 319 -5.15 14.48 14.66
CA SER A 319 -5.27 13.91 13.32
C SER A 319 -4.22 14.50 12.37
N GLU A 320 -3.98 15.81 12.43
CA GLU A 320 -2.94 16.47 11.63
C GLU A 320 -1.55 15.89 11.95
N LYS A 321 -1.21 15.73 13.23
CA LYS A 321 0.06 15.11 13.64
C LYS A 321 0.20 13.69 13.10
N LEU A 322 -0.87 12.89 13.11
CA LEU A 322 -0.85 11.52 12.60
C LEU A 322 -0.64 11.48 11.08
N LEU A 323 -1.41 12.28 10.33
CA LEU A 323 -1.32 12.33 8.87
C LEU A 323 0.04 12.87 8.41
N LEU A 324 0.58 13.89 9.07
CA LEU A 324 1.91 14.43 8.78
C LEU A 324 3.04 13.48 9.19
N ALA A 325 2.88 12.74 10.30
CA ALA A 325 3.83 11.70 10.69
C ALA A 325 3.88 10.59 9.64
N TYR A 326 2.71 10.16 9.14
CA TYR A 326 2.65 9.22 8.03
C TYR A 326 3.27 9.79 6.75
N ALA A 327 3.01 11.05 6.41
CA ALA A 327 3.53 11.72 5.22
C ALA A 327 5.00 12.20 5.31
N GLY A 328 5.74 11.76 6.33
CA GLY A 328 7.12 12.14 6.54
C GLY A 328 8.09 11.75 5.40
N PRO A 329 9.38 12.13 5.51
CA PRO A 329 10.38 11.94 4.44
C PRO A 329 10.57 10.49 3.99
N ALA A 330 10.27 9.52 4.88
CA ALA A 330 10.41 8.10 4.61
C ALA A 330 9.31 7.53 3.70
N SER A 331 8.09 8.05 3.78
CA SER A 331 6.93 7.58 2.99
C SER A 331 6.76 8.34 1.68
N ASN A 332 7.27 9.59 1.64
CA ASN A 332 7.24 10.45 0.45
C ASN A 332 5.81 10.61 -0.11
N VAL A 333 4.83 10.71 0.79
CA VAL A 333 3.41 10.91 0.49
C VAL A 333 3.16 12.41 0.38
N ARG A 334 2.44 12.81 -0.66
CA ARG A 334 2.09 14.20 -0.87
C ARG A 334 0.90 14.59 0.00
N VAL A 335 0.95 15.74 0.67
CA VAL A 335 -0.18 16.29 1.43
C VAL A 335 -0.65 17.58 0.75
N GLU A 336 -1.96 17.74 0.60
CA GLU A 336 -2.60 18.92 0.05
C GLU A 336 -3.76 19.35 0.94
N ASP A 337 -3.71 20.59 1.40
CA ASP A 337 -4.74 21.19 2.24
C ASP A 337 -5.87 21.78 1.39
N VAL A 338 -7.11 21.49 1.76
CA VAL A 338 -8.31 22.05 1.11
C VAL A 338 -9.28 22.55 2.18
N SER A 339 -9.87 23.73 1.96
CA SER A 339 -10.92 24.26 2.86
C SER A 339 -12.22 23.48 2.67
N SER A 340 -12.76 22.96 3.78
CA SER A 340 -14.09 22.33 3.83
C SER A 340 -15.21 23.31 4.22
N ASP A 341 -14.89 24.58 4.47
CA ASP A 341 -15.83 25.58 5.02
C ASP A 341 -17.07 25.79 4.14
N GLN A 342 -16.91 25.58 2.82
CA GLN A 342 -17.96 25.74 1.81
C GLN A 342 -19.04 24.64 1.85
N PHE A 343 -18.82 23.57 2.61
CA PHE A 343 -19.69 22.36 2.62
C PHE A 343 -20.41 22.11 3.94
N SER A 344 -20.37 23.08 4.86
CA SER A 344 -21.00 23.03 6.19
C SER A 344 -22.53 22.87 6.16
N ASP A 345 -23.20 23.40 5.12
CA ASP A 345 -24.67 23.45 5.01
C ASP A 345 -25.28 22.53 3.93
N GLY A 346 -24.68 21.34 3.69
CA GLY A 346 -25.24 20.36 2.74
C GLY A 346 -24.92 20.62 1.25
N GLY A 347 -24.16 21.68 0.94
CA GLY A 347 -23.69 21.99 -0.41
C GLY A 347 -22.81 20.91 -1.06
N ALA A 348 -22.23 20.00 -0.28
CA ALA A 348 -21.40 18.90 -0.80
C ALA A 348 -22.20 17.95 -1.70
N LEU A 349 -23.43 17.61 -1.32
CA LEU A 349 -24.26 16.73 -2.15
C LEU A 349 -24.62 17.40 -3.48
N ALA A 350 -24.92 18.70 -3.46
CA ALA A 350 -25.20 19.46 -4.68
C ALA A 350 -23.99 19.50 -5.63
N GLU A 351 -22.77 19.70 -5.10
CA GLU A 351 -21.54 19.64 -5.91
C GLU A 351 -21.34 18.25 -6.52
N VAL A 352 -21.56 17.18 -5.75
CA VAL A 352 -21.48 15.80 -6.26
C VAL A 352 -22.51 15.58 -7.37
N MET A 353 -23.77 15.99 -7.16
CA MET A 353 -24.84 15.82 -8.14
C MET A 353 -24.61 16.62 -9.42
N SER A 354 -23.98 17.80 -9.35
CA SER A 354 -23.63 18.62 -10.52
C SER A 354 -22.75 17.87 -11.54
N LEU A 355 -21.90 16.94 -11.07
CA LEU A 355 -21.06 16.10 -11.91
C LEU A 355 -21.91 15.17 -12.78
N TYR A 356 -22.97 14.59 -12.20
CA TYR A 356 -23.87 13.65 -12.87
C TYR A 356 -24.84 14.35 -13.83
N GLU A 357 -25.24 15.58 -13.51
CA GLU A 357 -26.06 16.43 -14.38
C GLU A 357 -25.26 16.93 -15.60
N GLY A 358 -24.05 17.46 -15.41
CA GLY A 358 -23.22 18.02 -16.48
C GLY A 358 -22.70 16.99 -17.50
N MET A 359 -22.75 15.70 -17.19
CA MET A 359 -22.44 14.62 -18.14
C MET A 359 -23.61 14.27 -19.07
N GLN A 360 -24.85 14.66 -18.77
CA GLN A 360 -25.97 14.43 -19.69
C GLN A 360 -25.89 15.33 -20.94
N GLU A 361 -25.30 16.53 -20.83
CA GLU A 361 -25.26 17.50 -21.93
C GLU A 361 -24.10 17.28 -22.92
N ASN A 362 -22.99 16.66 -22.49
CA ASN A 362 -21.74 16.58 -23.27
C ASN A 362 -21.65 15.42 -24.28
N TYR A 363 -22.67 14.56 -24.41
CA TYR A 363 -22.68 13.41 -25.34
C TYR A 363 -23.61 13.57 -26.56
N LEU A 364 -24.16 14.77 -26.78
CA LEU A 364 -25.09 15.02 -27.89
C LEU A 364 -24.37 15.11 -29.25
N LEU A 365 -23.96 13.97 -29.83
CA LEU A 365 -23.68 13.86 -31.27
C LEU A 365 -24.16 12.50 -31.86
N ASN A 366 -25.10 12.63 -32.82
CA ASN A 366 -25.71 11.66 -33.75
C ASN A 366 -26.85 10.73 -33.25
N VAL A 367 -27.94 10.69 -34.06
CA VAL A 367 -29.30 10.25 -33.72
C VAL A 367 -29.52 8.72 -33.73
N GLN A 368 -28.65 7.93 -34.36
CA GLN A 368 -28.91 6.49 -34.60
C GLN A 368 -28.18 5.51 -33.66
N GLU A 369 -27.13 5.92 -32.95
CA GLU A 369 -26.49 5.12 -31.87
C GLU A 369 -26.99 5.53 -30.46
N ARG A 370 -27.99 6.43 -30.40
CA ARG A 370 -28.55 7.05 -29.18
C ARG A 370 -29.21 6.06 -28.21
N GLU A 371 -30.11 5.21 -28.70
CA GLU A 371 -31.05 4.53 -27.80
C GLU A 371 -30.39 3.44 -26.93
N GLU A 372 -29.43 2.68 -27.44
CA GLU A 372 -28.78 1.62 -26.64
C GLU A 372 -27.69 2.13 -25.68
N ALA A 373 -26.92 3.15 -26.10
CA ALA A 373 -25.84 3.71 -25.29
C ALA A 373 -26.35 4.67 -24.21
N GLU A 374 -27.38 5.49 -24.51
CA GLU A 374 -28.01 6.39 -23.53
C GLU A 374 -28.74 5.59 -22.45
N VAL A 375 -29.48 4.52 -22.80
CA VAL A 375 -30.19 3.67 -21.82
C VAL A 375 -29.21 2.98 -20.86
N LYS A 376 -28.09 2.44 -21.36
CA LYS A 376 -27.07 1.80 -20.52
C LYS A 376 -26.35 2.78 -19.58
N MET A 377 -26.01 3.97 -20.08
CA MET A 377 -25.36 4.99 -19.26
C MET A 377 -26.31 5.56 -18.21
N HIS A 378 -27.59 5.73 -18.54
CA HIS A 378 -28.61 6.14 -17.58
C HIS A 378 -28.77 5.12 -16.45
N GLU A 379 -28.76 3.82 -16.74
CA GLU A 379 -28.84 2.79 -15.70
C GLU A 379 -27.61 2.80 -14.78
N GLN A 380 -26.40 2.99 -15.34
CA GLN A 380 -25.16 3.10 -14.55
C GLN A 380 -25.15 4.35 -13.66
N ASN A 381 -25.59 5.49 -14.19
CA ASN A 381 -25.71 6.73 -13.43
C ASN A 381 -26.74 6.58 -12.30
N ARG A 382 -27.85 5.86 -12.51
CA ARG A 382 -28.84 5.57 -11.46
C ARG A 382 -28.25 4.73 -10.34
N ILE A 383 -27.48 3.69 -10.66
CA ILE A 383 -26.77 2.87 -9.65
C ILE A 383 -25.77 3.73 -8.86
N ALA A 384 -25.04 4.62 -9.54
CA ALA A 384 -24.09 5.54 -8.91
C ALA A 384 -24.78 6.50 -7.93
N ILE A 385 -25.86 7.12 -8.38
CA ILE A 385 -26.65 8.05 -7.58
C ILE A 385 -27.24 7.32 -6.38
N GLN A 386 -27.76 6.10 -6.55
CA GLN A 386 -28.24 5.29 -5.44
C GLN A 386 -27.13 5.00 -4.42
N GLY A 387 -25.92 4.65 -4.87
CA GLY A 387 -24.76 4.45 -4.00
C GLY A 387 -24.37 5.71 -3.22
N ILE A 388 -24.40 6.88 -3.87
CA ILE A 388 -24.11 8.18 -3.24
C ILE A 388 -25.19 8.55 -2.21
N MET A 389 -26.46 8.29 -2.52
CA MET A 389 -27.56 8.57 -1.59
C MET A 389 -27.50 7.74 -0.31
N VAL A 390 -26.85 6.57 -0.35
CA VAL A 390 -26.62 5.70 0.83
C VAL A 390 -25.37 6.14 1.62
N MET A 391 -24.49 6.95 1.03
CA MET A 391 -23.21 7.33 1.64
C MET A 391 -23.39 8.25 2.86
N PRO A 392 -22.59 8.09 3.93
CA PRO A 392 -22.62 8.98 5.09
C PRO A 392 -22.24 10.43 4.75
N GLY A 393 -22.73 11.39 5.54
CA GLY A 393 -22.60 12.82 5.26
C GLY A 393 -21.16 13.33 5.19
N LEU A 394 -20.26 12.92 6.09
CA LEU A 394 -18.85 13.34 6.05
C LEU A 394 -18.10 12.68 4.90
N ALA A 395 -18.47 11.45 4.53
CA ALA A 395 -17.92 10.80 3.35
C ALA A 395 -18.34 11.51 2.05
N ILE A 396 -19.58 12.02 1.96
CA ILE A 396 -20.02 12.86 0.83
C ILE A 396 -19.21 14.16 0.77
N GLN A 397 -18.91 14.80 1.90
CA GLN A 397 -18.04 15.99 1.94
C GLN A 397 -16.63 15.68 1.42
N ALA A 398 -16.04 14.57 1.87
CA ALA A 398 -14.74 14.12 1.36
C ALA A 398 -14.78 13.80 -0.14
N LEU A 399 -15.86 13.18 -0.64
CA LEU A 399 -16.06 12.92 -2.06
C LEU A 399 -16.14 14.21 -2.88
N ALA A 400 -16.87 15.23 -2.40
CA ALA A 400 -16.98 16.52 -3.07
C ALA A 400 -15.61 17.21 -3.23
N LEU A 401 -14.77 17.14 -2.19
CA LEU A 401 -13.39 17.66 -2.22
C LEU A 401 -12.52 16.90 -3.25
N ILE A 402 -12.63 15.58 -3.32
CA ILE A 402 -11.94 14.77 -4.32
C ILE A 402 -12.41 15.12 -5.74
N ILE A 403 -13.71 15.26 -5.97
CA ILE A 403 -14.25 15.64 -7.28
C ILE A 403 -13.64 16.96 -7.74
N ARG A 404 -13.62 17.97 -6.86
CA ARG A 404 -13.03 19.28 -7.15
C ARG A 404 -11.53 19.19 -7.44
N HIS A 405 -10.80 18.34 -6.72
CA HIS A 405 -9.40 18.10 -6.97
C HIS A 405 -9.20 17.43 -8.34
N LEU A 406 -9.90 16.33 -8.64
CA LEU A 406 -9.78 15.59 -9.90
C LEU A 406 -10.23 16.38 -11.14
N LYS A 407 -11.20 17.30 -11.00
CA LYS A 407 -11.61 18.25 -12.06
C LYS A 407 -10.42 19.06 -12.61
N GLN A 408 -9.42 19.38 -11.77
CA GLN A 408 -8.22 20.10 -12.20
C GLN A 408 -7.32 19.26 -13.15
N PHE A 409 -7.47 17.94 -13.11
CA PHE A 409 -6.69 16.98 -13.91
C PHE A 409 -7.49 16.45 -15.12
N GLY A 410 -8.81 16.67 -15.16
CA GLY A 410 -9.71 16.07 -16.14
C GLY A 410 -9.94 14.57 -15.90
N LEU A 411 -9.88 14.13 -14.64
CA LEU A 411 -9.97 12.71 -14.24
C LEU A 411 -11.24 12.40 -13.42
N GLU A 412 -12.15 13.36 -13.28
CA GLU A 412 -13.39 13.24 -12.49
C GLU A 412 -14.38 12.21 -13.04
N ARG A 413 -14.30 11.88 -14.35
CA ARG A 413 -15.23 10.98 -15.03
C ARG A 413 -15.29 9.58 -14.41
N ILE A 414 -14.20 9.12 -13.77
CA ILE A 414 -14.13 7.78 -13.15
C ILE A 414 -15.12 7.63 -12.00
N LEU A 415 -15.48 8.72 -11.34
CA LEU A 415 -16.42 8.72 -10.22
C LEU A 415 -17.88 8.54 -10.66
N CYS A 416 -18.19 8.76 -11.94
CA CYS A 416 -19.54 8.56 -12.46
C CYS A 416 -19.93 7.08 -12.62
N LEU A 417 -18.98 6.17 -12.53
CA LEU A 417 -19.21 4.73 -12.60
C LEU A 417 -19.59 4.20 -11.22
N GLY A 418 -20.91 4.20 -10.95
CA GLY A 418 -21.49 3.76 -9.68
C GLY A 418 -21.07 2.38 -9.18
N ALA A 419 -20.63 1.51 -10.09
CA ALA A 419 -20.21 0.15 -9.81
C ALA A 419 -18.90 0.03 -9.00
N SER A 420 -18.19 1.14 -8.73
CA SER A 420 -16.88 1.10 -8.06
C SER A 420 -16.86 1.67 -6.64
N PHE A 421 -18.02 2.09 -6.09
CA PHE A 421 -18.10 2.56 -4.70
C PHE A 421 -18.25 1.38 -3.74
N ARG A 422 -17.27 1.22 -2.84
CA ARG A 422 -17.32 0.23 -1.76
C ARG A 422 -17.16 0.86 -0.39
N PRO A 423 -17.95 0.44 0.62
CA PRO A 423 -17.72 0.86 2.00
C PRO A 423 -16.40 0.24 2.51
N PHE A 424 -15.69 0.97 3.38
CA PHE A 424 -14.44 0.55 3.99
C PHE A 424 -14.62 -0.63 4.95
N SER A 425 -15.78 -0.75 5.58
CA SER A 425 -16.16 -1.88 6.43
C SER A 425 -17.44 -2.49 5.87
N GLY A 426 -17.32 -3.70 5.33
CA GLY A 426 -18.45 -4.46 4.78
C GLY A 426 -18.69 -5.74 5.58
N ASN A 427 -19.96 -6.12 5.76
CA ASN A 427 -20.34 -7.36 6.46
C ASN A 427 -19.90 -8.64 5.73
N MET A 428 -19.40 -8.52 4.50
CA MET A 428 -18.99 -9.65 3.65
C MET A 428 -17.50 -10.00 3.78
N GLU A 429 -16.71 -9.15 4.44
CA GLU A 429 -15.26 -9.27 4.53
C GLU A 429 -14.82 -9.42 5.99
N MET A 430 -13.80 -10.24 6.21
CA MET A 430 -13.24 -10.51 7.53
C MET A 430 -12.47 -9.30 8.03
N THR A 431 -12.70 -8.92 9.29
CA THR A 431 -12.02 -7.79 9.90
C THR A 431 -10.57 -8.16 10.23
N LEU A 432 -9.62 -7.43 9.63
CA LEU A 432 -8.19 -7.50 9.91
C LEU A 432 -7.69 -6.10 10.27
N SER A 433 -7.15 -5.93 11.48
CA SER A 433 -6.51 -4.66 11.85
C SER A 433 -5.20 -4.48 11.10
N ALA A 434 -4.75 -3.23 10.93
CA ALA A 434 -3.44 -2.94 10.33
C ALA A 434 -2.30 -3.63 11.11
N ASN A 435 -2.43 -3.67 12.44
CA ASN A 435 -1.47 -4.34 13.31
C ASN A 435 -1.50 -5.85 13.08
N ALA A 436 -2.66 -6.47 12.84
CA ALA A 436 -2.73 -7.89 12.47
C ALA A 436 -2.05 -8.17 11.12
N LEU A 437 -2.26 -7.34 10.11
CA LEU A 437 -1.59 -7.48 8.80
C LEU A 437 -0.05 -7.43 8.92
N GLN A 438 0.47 -6.58 9.82
CA GLN A 438 1.90 -6.44 10.08
C GLN A 438 2.45 -7.57 10.97
N GLN A 439 1.80 -7.85 12.10
CA GLN A 439 2.24 -8.86 13.09
C GLN A 439 2.20 -10.29 12.52
N LEU A 440 1.25 -10.56 11.61
CA LEU A 440 1.14 -11.84 10.90
C LEU A 440 1.97 -11.87 9.61
N GLU A 441 2.65 -10.78 9.24
CA GLU A 441 3.48 -10.69 8.02
C GLU A 441 2.70 -11.01 6.74
N VAL A 442 1.47 -10.51 6.65
CA VAL A 442 0.54 -10.82 5.56
C VAL A 442 1.03 -10.23 4.24
N LEU A 443 1.41 -8.95 4.23
CA LEU A 443 1.82 -8.21 3.04
C LEU A 443 3.34 -8.06 2.90
N LYS A 444 4.01 -7.80 4.02
CA LYS A 444 5.45 -7.52 4.09
C LYS A 444 6.01 -8.23 5.31
N ASN A 445 7.28 -8.62 5.24
CA ASN A 445 7.98 -9.14 6.41
C ASN A 445 8.36 -7.99 7.37
N ASN A 446 8.62 -8.33 8.64
CA ASN A 446 9.06 -7.35 9.63
C ASN A 446 10.59 -7.17 9.70
N PHE A 447 11.38 -7.89 8.88
CA PHE A 447 12.84 -7.87 8.92
C PHE A 447 13.45 -6.76 8.06
N ASP A 448 13.11 -6.72 6.77
CA ASP A 448 13.59 -5.72 5.81
C ASP A 448 12.46 -4.91 5.16
N GLY A 449 11.19 -5.20 5.51
CA GLY A 449 10.02 -4.52 4.97
C GLY A 449 9.71 -4.87 3.51
N SER A 450 10.38 -5.89 2.95
CA SER A 450 10.09 -6.40 1.62
C SER A 450 8.87 -7.32 1.62
N GLU A 451 8.28 -7.51 0.44
CA GLU A 451 7.20 -8.49 0.28
C GLU A 451 7.73 -9.94 0.33
N SER A 452 9.03 -10.15 0.10
CA SER A 452 9.66 -11.47 0.15
C SER A 452 9.55 -12.06 1.56
N GLY A 453 9.06 -13.29 1.67
CA GLY A 453 8.82 -13.92 2.98
C GLY A 453 7.51 -13.50 3.67
N SER A 454 6.62 -12.77 2.99
CA SER A 454 5.24 -12.55 3.45
C SER A 454 4.27 -13.67 3.02
N LEU A 455 3.06 -13.69 3.61
CA LEU A 455 1.99 -14.56 3.13
C LEU A 455 1.60 -14.26 1.67
N LEU A 456 1.48 -12.99 1.30
CA LEU A 456 1.14 -12.58 -0.06
C LEU A 456 2.15 -13.13 -1.07
N HIS A 457 3.45 -13.01 -0.78
CA HIS A 457 4.49 -13.59 -1.64
C HIS A 457 4.38 -15.12 -1.75
N CYS A 458 3.96 -15.79 -0.67
CA CYS A 458 3.69 -17.22 -0.71
C CYS A 458 2.52 -17.54 -1.66
N MET A 459 1.41 -16.80 -1.55
CA MET A 459 0.18 -17.08 -2.29
C MET A 459 0.20 -16.59 -3.75
N ASN A 460 1.03 -15.59 -4.06
CA ASN A 460 1.04 -14.93 -5.36
C ASN A 460 1.85 -15.70 -6.41
N GLN A 461 1.13 -16.35 -7.31
CA GLN A 461 1.58 -17.02 -8.53
C GLN A 461 0.81 -16.48 -9.75
N THR A 462 0.29 -15.25 -9.64
CA THR A 462 -0.46 -14.59 -10.72
C THR A 462 0.47 -14.25 -11.88
N LEU A 463 -0.07 -14.30 -13.09
CA LEU A 463 0.67 -14.04 -14.33
C LEU A 463 0.48 -12.61 -14.84
N THR A 464 -0.50 -11.89 -14.31
CA THR A 464 -0.85 -10.53 -14.73
C THR A 464 -0.74 -9.53 -13.58
N ILE A 465 -0.41 -8.27 -13.89
CA ILE A 465 -0.26 -7.20 -12.89
C ILE A 465 -1.59 -6.93 -12.18
N PHE A 466 -2.69 -6.88 -12.94
CA PHE A 466 -4.03 -6.66 -12.38
C PHE A 466 -4.55 -7.85 -11.56
N GLY A 467 -4.18 -9.09 -11.93
CA GLY A 467 -4.42 -10.28 -11.10
C GLY A 467 -3.68 -10.22 -9.77
N SER A 468 -2.41 -9.81 -9.78
CA SER A 468 -1.61 -9.60 -8.57
C SER A 468 -2.23 -8.56 -7.62
N ARG A 469 -2.71 -7.42 -8.17
CA ARG A 469 -3.43 -6.40 -7.39
C ARG A 469 -4.70 -6.96 -6.75
N LEU A 470 -5.49 -7.72 -7.51
CA LEU A 470 -6.72 -8.32 -6.99
C LEU A 470 -6.44 -9.38 -5.91
N LEU A 471 -5.39 -10.19 -6.07
CA LEU A 471 -5.01 -11.18 -5.07
C LEU A 471 -4.57 -10.52 -3.76
N ARG A 472 -3.81 -9.43 -3.83
CA ARG A 472 -3.48 -8.60 -2.65
C ARG A 472 -4.75 -8.14 -1.93
N HIS A 473 -5.77 -7.72 -2.67
CA HIS A 473 -7.06 -7.36 -2.09
C HIS A 473 -7.76 -8.58 -1.44
N TRP A 474 -7.83 -9.74 -2.10
CA TRP A 474 -8.43 -10.95 -1.52
C TRP A 474 -7.75 -11.40 -0.22
N VAL A 475 -6.42 -11.27 -0.14
CA VAL A 475 -5.63 -11.64 1.05
C VAL A 475 -5.84 -10.66 2.22
N THR A 476 -6.05 -9.38 1.92
CA THR A 476 -6.30 -8.35 2.94
C THR A 476 -7.76 -8.27 3.37
N HIS A 477 -8.67 -8.78 2.54
CA HIS A 477 -10.12 -8.80 2.79
C HIS A 477 -10.68 -10.22 2.53
N PRO A 478 -10.35 -11.21 3.37
CA PRO A 478 -10.91 -12.56 3.23
C PRO A 478 -12.44 -12.55 3.34
N LEU A 479 -13.11 -13.53 2.75
CA LEU A 479 -14.57 -13.55 2.71
C LEU A 479 -15.17 -14.04 4.03
N CYS A 480 -16.36 -13.55 4.36
CA CYS A 480 -17.20 -14.04 5.48
C CYS A 480 -18.44 -14.82 5.01
N ASP A 481 -18.65 -14.98 3.69
CA ASP A 481 -19.75 -15.80 3.15
C ASP A 481 -19.25 -17.19 2.76
N ARG A 482 -19.74 -18.21 3.47
CA ARG A 482 -19.42 -19.62 3.26
C ARG A 482 -19.64 -20.08 1.82
N ASN A 483 -20.70 -19.62 1.16
CA ASN A 483 -21.03 -20.01 -0.21
C ASN A 483 -20.03 -19.42 -1.20
N MET A 484 -19.60 -18.17 -0.98
CA MET A 484 -18.60 -17.50 -1.82
C MET A 484 -17.21 -18.13 -1.64
N ILE A 485 -16.84 -18.50 -0.41
CA ILE A 485 -15.61 -19.26 -0.13
C ILE A 485 -15.69 -20.63 -0.82
N GLY A 486 -16.80 -21.34 -0.68
CA GLY A 486 -17.05 -22.62 -1.34
C GLY A 486 -16.92 -22.54 -2.86
N ALA A 487 -17.51 -21.51 -3.48
CA ALA A 487 -17.42 -21.28 -4.91
C ALA A 487 -15.98 -21.04 -5.40
N ARG A 488 -15.14 -20.33 -4.61
CA ARG A 488 -13.71 -20.20 -4.89
C ARG A 488 -12.99 -21.54 -4.75
N LEU A 489 -13.25 -22.30 -3.69
CA LEU A 489 -12.63 -23.62 -3.48
C LEU A 489 -13.00 -24.61 -4.58
N ASP A 490 -14.24 -24.61 -5.06
CA ASP A 490 -14.68 -25.46 -6.18
C ASP A 490 -13.96 -25.09 -7.47
N ALA A 491 -13.84 -23.79 -7.77
CA ALA A 491 -13.07 -23.31 -8.91
C ALA A 491 -11.58 -23.69 -8.83
N VAL A 492 -10.96 -23.53 -7.66
CA VAL A 492 -9.56 -23.90 -7.39
C VAL A 492 -9.35 -25.41 -7.55
N SER A 493 -10.27 -26.23 -7.01
CA SER A 493 -10.27 -27.69 -7.17
C SER A 493 -10.31 -28.09 -8.64
N GLU A 494 -11.25 -27.53 -9.40
CA GLU A 494 -11.44 -27.87 -10.81
C GLU A 494 -10.23 -27.50 -11.68
N ILE A 495 -9.67 -26.29 -11.50
CA ILE A 495 -8.45 -25.89 -12.19
C ILE A 495 -7.30 -26.84 -11.82
N ALA A 496 -7.10 -27.13 -10.54
CA ALA A 496 -6.01 -27.99 -10.06
C ALA A 496 -6.14 -29.45 -10.55
N GLU A 497 -7.37 -29.98 -10.67
CA GLU A 497 -7.65 -31.29 -11.26
C GLU A 497 -7.24 -31.34 -12.73
N SER A 498 -7.59 -30.31 -13.51
CA SER A 498 -7.21 -30.24 -14.94
C SER A 498 -5.70 -30.26 -15.16
N MET A 499 -4.89 -29.79 -14.20
CA MET A 499 -3.43 -29.83 -14.27
C MET A 499 -2.82 -31.24 -14.08
N LYS A 500 -3.54 -32.16 -13.41
CA LYS A 500 -3.03 -33.51 -13.10
C LYS A 500 -3.08 -34.42 -14.33
N THR A 501 -4.13 -34.29 -15.13
CA THR A 501 -4.37 -35.07 -16.36
C THR A 501 -3.22 -34.96 -17.37
N TYR A 502 -2.62 -33.77 -17.49
CA TYR A 502 -1.46 -33.48 -18.36
C TYR A 502 -0.19 -34.32 -18.09
N ARG A 503 0.05 -34.76 -16.85
CA ARG A 503 1.24 -35.58 -16.53
C ARG A 503 1.08 -37.04 -16.94
N THR A 504 -0.15 -37.55 -16.96
CA THR A 504 -0.45 -38.95 -17.29
C THR A 504 -0.32 -39.24 -18.78
N SER A 505 -0.59 -38.25 -19.65
CA SER A 505 -0.50 -38.38 -21.12
C SER A 505 0.93 -38.33 -21.67
N HIS A 506 1.92 -37.87 -20.90
CA HIS A 506 3.33 -37.84 -21.31
C HIS A 506 4.18 -39.04 -20.85
N THR A 507 3.63 -39.97 -20.06
CA THR A 507 4.42 -41.09 -19.48
C THR A 507 4.01 -42.49 -19.98
N SER A 508 3.03 -42.60 -20.88
CA SER A 508 2.61 -43.88 -21.46
C SER A 508 2.56 -43.82 -22.99
N VAL A 509 3.72 -43.66 -23.63
CA VAL A 509 3.90 -44.10 -25.02
C VAL A 509 4.72 -45.39 -24.95
N LEU A 510 4.02 -46.49 -24.63
CA LEU A 510 4.38 -47.82 -25.11
C LEU A 510 3.31 -48.19 -26.14
N GLU A 511 3.82 -48.51 -27.32
CA GLU A 511 3.14 -48.79 -28.57
C GLU A 511 1.98 -49.79 -28.40
N VAL A 512 0.77 -49.39 -28.77
CA VAL A 512 -0.23 -50.30 -29.33
C VAL A 512 -0.92 -49.58 -30.49
N GLU A 513 -0.65 -50.06 -31.70
CA GLU A 513 -1.34 -49.68 -32.93
C GLU A 513 -2.80 -50.15 -32.86
N GLY A 514 -3.75 -49.24 -32.97
CA GLY A 514 -5.18 -49.57 -33.04
C GLY A 514 -6.07 -48.34 -32.94
N ALA A 515 -6.70 -48.00 -34.05
CA ALA A 515 -7.61 -46.89 -34.28
C ALA A 515 -8.50 -46.48 -33.09
N ASP A 516 -8.21 -45.31 -32.52
CA ASP A 516 -9.20 -44.27 -32.22
C ASP A 516 -8.43 -42.96 -31.99
N VAL A 517 -8.55 -42.01 -32.93
CA VAL A 517 -8.00 -40.66 -32.74
C VAL A 517 -8.87 -39.99 -31.67
N THR A 518 -8.50 -40.17 -30.41
CA THR A 518 -9.01 -39.38 -29.30
C THR A 518 -8.52 -37.96 -29.53
N ILE A 519 -9.39 -37.13 -30.11
CA ILE A 519 -9.18 -35.69 -30.22
C ILE A 519 -8.92 -35.18 -28.80
N LEU A 520 -7.66 -34.82 -28.49
CA LEU A 520 -7.29 -34.23 -27.21
C LEU A 520 -8.16 -32.98 -27.00
N GLN A 521 -9.08 -33.04 -26.04
CA GLN A 521 -9.80 -31.85 -25.59
C GLN A 521 -8.76 -30.84 -25.06
N PRO A 522 -8.85 -29.56 -25.44
CA PRO A 522 -7.96 -28.56 -24.87
C PRO A 522 -8.28 -28.40 -23.37
N GLU A 523 -7.35 -28.83 -22.51
CA GLU A 523 -7.53 -28.82 -21.06
C GLU A 523 -7.74 -27.38 -20.53
N ILE A 524 -8.72 -27.20 -19.64
CA ILE A 524 -9.14 -25.91 -19.07
C ILE A 524 -7.95 -25.06 -18.60
N HIS A 525 -7.04 -25.65 -17.82
CA HIS A 525 -5.86 -24.93 -17.34
C HIS A 525 -4.94 -24.48 -18.47
N HIS A 526 -4.77 -25.25 -19.55
CA HIS A 526 -3.90 -24.86 -20.65
C HIS A 526 -4.41 -23.59 -21.33
N ILE A 527 -5.71 -23.49 -21.60
CA ILE A 527 -6.33 -22.30 -22.16
C ILE A 527 -6.20 -21.12 -21.20
N ILE A 528 -6.57 -21.28 -19.92
CA ILE A 528 -6.47 -20.21 -18.91
C ILE A 528 -5.03 -19.73 -18.78
N SER A 529 -4.06 -20.64 -18.63
CA SER A 529 -2.65 -20.31 -18.48
C SER A 529 -2.07 -19.63 -19.73
N SER A 530 -2.47 -20.07 -20.93
CA SER A 530 -2.06 -19.46 -22.21
C SER A 530 -2.60 -18.03 -22.35
N VAL A 531 -3.88 -17.82 -22.05
CA VAL A 531 -4.53 -16.50 -22.03
C VAL A 531 -3.79 -15.58 -21.05
N LEU A 532 -3.64 -16.01 -19.80
CA LEU A 532 -3.01 -15.21 -18.74
C LEU A 532 -1.53 -14.94 -19.02
N SER A 533 -0.78 -15.89 -19.56
CA SER A 533 0.61 -15.69 -19.97
C SER A 533 0.75 -14.68 -21.11
N THR A 534 -0.22 -14.67 -22.03
CA THR A 534 -0.26 -13.70 -23.13
C THR A 534 -0.60 -12.30 -22.61
N LEU A 535 -1.56 -12.21 -21.68
CA LEU A 535 -1.92 -10.96 -21.01
C LEU A 535 -0.80 -10.43 -20.12
N GLY A 536 -0.04 -11.30 -19.46
CA GLY A 536 1.13 -10.93 -18.64
C GLY A 536 2.28 -10.31 -19.44
N ARG A 537 2.34 -10.55 -20.76
CA ARG A 537 3.29 -9.91 -21.69
C ARG A 537 2.73 -8.67 -22.38
N SER A 538 1.44 -8.40 -22.20
CA SER A 538 0.74 -7.25 -22.76
C SER A 538 0.77 -6.08 -21.77
N PRO A 539 0.50 -4.83 -22.20
CA PRO A 539 0.38 -3.72 -21.24
C PRO A 539 -0.71 -4.01 -20.20
N ASP A 540 -0.64 -3.34 -19.05
CA ASP A 540 -1.65 -3.44 -17.99
C ASP A 540 -3.03 -3.01 -18.52
N ILE A 541 -3.82 -3.98 -18.96
CA ILE A 541 -5.11 -3.74 -19.61
C ILE A 541 -6.11 -3.03 -18.70
N GLN A 542 -6.02 -3.18 -17.37
CA GLN A 542 -6.92 -2.52 -16.42
C GLN A 542 -6.63 -1.01 -16.38
N ARG A 543 -5.36 -0.62 -16.28
CA ARG A 543 -4.97 0.79 -16.38
C ARG A 543 -5.20 1.32 -17.79
N GLY A 544 -4.94 0.49 -18.81
CA GLY A 544 -5.17 0.80 -20.21
C GLY A 544 -6.61 1.21 -20.51
N ILE A 545 -7.61 0.41 -20.15
CA ILE A 545 -9.03 0.76 -20.37
C ILE A 545 -9.43 2.04 -19.62
N THR A 546 -8.84 2.28 -18.45
CA THR A 546 -9.09 3.48 -17.63
C THR A 546 -8.50 4.73 -18.29
N ARG A 547 -7.28 4.66 -18.85
CA ARG A 547 -6.68 5.75 -19.64
C ARG A 547 -7.45 6.04 -20.92
N ILE A 548 -7.97 5.01 -21.59
CA ILE A 548 -8.85 5.15 -22.76
C ILE A 548 -10.11 5.92 -22.34
N PHE A 549 -10.73 5.53 -21.22
CA PHE A 549 -11.91 6.19 -20.67
C PHE A 549 -11.64 7.67 -20.33
N HIS A 550 -10.48 7.98 -19.75
CA HIS A 550 -10.03 9.35 -19.47
C HIS A 550 -9.61 10.16 -20.70
N LYS A 551 -9.64 9.57 -21.90
CA LYS A 551 -9.16 10.19 -23.15
C LYS A 551 -7.66 10.56 -23.11
N LYS A 552 -6.86 9.81 -22.33
CA LYS A 552 -5.40 10.02 -22.18
C LYS A 552 -4.57 8.95 -22.87
N ALA A 553 -5.19 7.86 -23.33
CA ALA A 553 -4.50 6.78 -24.03
C ALA A 553 -4.01 7.21 -25.43
N THR A 554 -2.84 6.71 -25.80
CA THR A 554 -2.32 6.83 -27.17
C THR A 554 -2.99 5.83 -28.11
N ALA A 555 -2.91 6.05 -29.43
CA ALA A 555 -3.47 5.13 -30.41
C ALA A 555 -2.84 3.73 -30.35
N SER A 556 -1.51 3.65 -30.16
CA SER A 556 -0.80 2.37 -30.03
C SER A 556 -1.20 1.62 -28.76
N GLU A 557 -1.35 2.32 -27.64
CA GLU A 557 -1.83 1.75 -26.38
C GLU A 557 -3.27 1.24 -26.52
N PHE A 558 -4.16 2.03 -27.12
CA PHE A 558 -5.54 1.63 -27.39
C PHE A 558 -5.60 0.30 -28.16
N ILE A 559 -4.86 0.21 -29.27
CA ILE A 559 -4.84 -1.01 -30.10
C ILE A 559 -4.28 -2.18 -29.29
N ALA A 560 -3.17 -1.99 -28.57
CA ALA A 560 -2.55 -3.06 -27.78
C ALA A 560 -3.50 -3.61 -26.70
N VAL A 561 -4.17 -2.73 -25.94
CA VAL A 561 -5.10 -3.10 -24.87
C VAL A 561 -6.33 -3.81 -25.42
N ILE A 562 -7.00 -3.22 -26.42
CA ILE A 562 -8.24 -3.78 -26.99
C ILE A 562 -7.95 -5.08 -27.74
N GLN A 563 -6.81 -5.19 -28.43
CA GLN A 563 -6.39 -6.44 -29.08
C GLN A 563 -6.09 -7.54 -28.06
N ALA A 564 -5.43 -7.21 -26.93
CA ALA A 564 -5.15 -8.18 -25.87
C ALA A 564 -6.46 -8.75 -25.29
N ILE A 565 -7.44 -7.88 -24.99
CA ILE A 565 -8.76 -8.28 -24.50
C ILE A 565 -9.49 -9.14 -25.54
N LEU A 566 -9.48 -8.75 -26.82
CA LEU A 566 -10.13 -9.50 -27.89
C LEU A 566 -9.53 -10.91 -28.07
N THR A 567 -8.20 -11.01 -28.05
CA THR A 567 -7.50 -12.30 -28.17
C THR A 567 -7.83 -13.20 -26.98
N ALA A 568 -7.79 -12.66 -25.76
CA ALA A 568 -8.16 -13.40 -24.55
C ALA A 568 -9.62 -13.89 -24.59
N ALA A 569 -10.56 -13.02 -24.94
CA ALA A 569 -11.98 -13.35 -25.04
C ALA A 569 -12.26 -14.46 -26.06
N LYS A 570 -11.63 -14.41 -27.25
CA LYS A 570 -11.77 -15.43 -28.29
C LYS A 570 -11.20 -16.80 -27.88
N GLN A 571 -10.07 -16.82 -27.17
CA GLN A 571 -9.49 -18.05 -26.66
C GLN A 571 -10.37 -18.67 -25.57
N LEU A 572 -10.87 -17.86 -24.63
CA LEU A 572 -11.79 -18.33 -23.59
C LEU A 572 -13.13 -18.82 -24.15
N GLN A 573 -13.60 -18.24 -25.27
CA GLN A 573 -14.82 -18.69 -25.94
C GLN A 573 -14.76 -20.15 -26.41
N GLN A 574 -13.56 -20.71 -26.61
CA GLN A 574 -13.38 -22.13 -26.98
C GLN A 574 -13.90 -23.07 -25.89
N LEU A 575 -13.81 -22.66 -24.62
CA LEU A 575 -14.34 -23.42 -23.47
C LEU A 575 -15.88 -23.41 -23.42
N TRP A 576 -16.53 -22.47 -24.11
CA TRP A 576 -17.99 -22.28 -24.11
C TRP A 576 -18.68 -22.88 -25.34
N ILE A 577 -18.06 -22.82 -26.52
CA ILE A 577 -18.67 -23.26 -27.80
C ILE A 577 -18.98 -24.77 -27.83
N GLU A 578 -18.38 -25.58 -26.96
CA GLU A 578 -18.64 -27.02 -26.88
C GLU A 578 -20.00 -27.38 -26.24
N GLU A 579 -20.66 -26.49 -25.48
CA GLU A 579 -21.97 -26.79 -24.85
C GLU A 579 -23.14 -26.81 -25.85
N TYR A 580 -23.05 -26.09 -26.98
CA TYR A 580 -24.18 -25.92 -27.92
C TYR A 580 -24.24 -26.93 -29.08
N LYS A 581 -23.16 -27.70 -29.34
CA LYS A 581 -23.08 -28.58 -30.53
C LYS A 581 -23.42 -30.05 -30.26
N SER A 582 -23.62 -30.46 -29.01
CA SER A 582 -23.70 -31.87 -28.63
C SER A 582 -25.06 -32.21 -28.02
N THR A 583 -26.06 -32.48 -28.85
CA THR A 583 -27.40 -32.94 -28.42
C THR A 583 -27.43 -34.40 -27.93
N ASN A 584 -26.31 -35.06 -27.64
CA ASN A 584 -26.29 -36.38 -27.02
C ASN A 584 -25.10 -36.53 -26.05
N LEU A 585 -25.41 -36.87 -24.79
CA LEU A 585 -24.54 -37.01 -23.61
C LEU A 585 -23.97 -35.70 -23.02
N GLN A 586 -24.68 -35.15 -22.03
CA GLN A 586 -24.20 -34.08 -21.15
C GLN A 586 -22.91 -34.51 -20.41
N ARG A 587 -21.78 -33.97 -20.84
CA ARG A 587 -20.66 -33.68 -19.93
C ARG A 587 -20.50 -32.17 -19.94
N GLU A 588 -20.96 -31.51 -18.88
CA GLU A 588 -20.61 -30.11 -18.66
C GLU A 588 -19.08 -30.01 -18.61
N THR A 589 -18.47 -29.27 -19.54
CA THR A 589 -17.01 -29.09 -19.57
C THR A 589 -16.52 -28.32 -18.33
N LEU A 590 -17.39 -27.50 -17.72
CA LEU A 590 -17.11 -26.71 -16.52
C LEU A 590 -18.11 -26.99 -15.39
N ARG A 591 -17.64 -27.53 -14.26
CA ARG A 591 -18.46 -27.87 -13.09
C ARG A 591 -18.70 -26.66 -12.17
N SER A 592 -17.70 -25.83 -11.95
CA SER A 592 -17.78 -24.67 -11.05
C SER A 592 -18.65 -23.56 -11.65
N VAL A 593 -19.67 -23.17 -10.89
CA VAL A 593 -20.56 -22.05 -11.23
C VAL A 593 -19.77 -20.74 -11.35
N LEU A 594 -18.77 -20.54 -10.49
CA LEU A 594 -17.94 -19.34 -10.50
C LEU A 594 -17.09 -19.27 -11.78
N LEU A 595 -16.40 -20.35 -12.15
CA LEU A 595 -15.60 -20.37 -13.38
C LEU A 595 -16.45 -20.14 -14.62
N ARG A 596 -17.62 -20.80 -14.70
CA ARG A 596 -18.58 -20.63 -15.80
C ARG A 596 -19.01 -19.16 -15.93
N LYS A 597 -19.36 -18.52 -14.82
CA LYS A 597 -19.73 -17.10 -14.78
C LYS A 597 -18.58 -16.19 -15.22
N LEU A 598 -17.37 -16.40 -14.69
CA LEU A 598 -16.21 -15.57 -15.02
C LEU A 598 -15.81 -15.69 -16.50
N ILE A 599 -15.78 -16.90 -17.04
CA ILE A 599 -15.48 -17.16 -18.45
C ILE A 599 -16.55 -16.54 -19.34
N SER A 600 -17.84 -16.67 -18.98
CA SER A 600 -18.95 -16.05 -19.71
C SER A 600 -18.85 -14.52 -19.77
N ILE A 601 -18.50 -13.87 -18.64
CA ILE A 601 -18.31 -12.42 -18.60
C ILE A 601 -17.09 -12.01 -19.44
N ALA A 602 -15.95 -12.70 -19.29
CA ALA A 602 -14.71 -12.38 -20.01
C ALA A 602 -14.81 -12.64 -21.53
N SER A 603 -15.65 -13.58 -21.96
CA SER A 603 -15.87 -13.95 -23.37
C SER A 603 -17.20 -13.44 -23.94
N SER A 604 -17.80 -12.42 -23.32
CA SER A 604 -19.07 -11.84 -23.76
C SER A 604 -19.03 -11.42 -25.24
N SER A 605 -20.09 -11.75 -25.98
CA SER A 605 -20.24 -11.38 -27.39
C SER A 605 -20.26 -9.86 -27.59
N THR A 606 -20.76 -9.10 -26.62
CA THR A 606 -20.76 -7.63 -26.66
C THR A 606 -19.35 -7.07 -26.67
N VAL A 607 -18.47 -7.58 -25.81
CA VAL A 607 -17.06 -7.16 -25.69
C VAL A 607 -16.29 -7.55 -26.96
N ILE A 608 -16.48 -8.77 -27.45
CA ILE A 608 -15.82 -9.26 -28.68
C ILE A 608 -16.22 -8.41 -29.88
N ASN A 609 -17.52 -8.18 -30.08
CA ASN A 609 -18.03 -7.41 -31.23
C ASN A 609 -17.63 -5.94 -31.15
N ALA A 610 -17.69 -5.32 -29.95
CA ALA A 610 -17.24 -3.95 -29.75
C ALA A 610 -15.73 -3.80 -30.00
N ALA A 611 -14.91 -4.69 -29.44
CA ALA A 611 -13.47 -4.67 -29.65
C ALA A 611 -13.11 -4.83 -31.14
N ALA A 612 -13.76 -5.75 -31.85
CA ALA A 612 -13.57 -5.92 -33.29
C ALA A 612 -14.03 -4.69 -34.10
N LYS A 613 -15.14 -4.04 -33.71
CA LYS A 613 -15.64 -2.80 -34.33
C LYS A 613 -14.63 -1.66 -34.16
N PHE A 614 -14.06 -1.49 -32.97
CA PHE A 614 -13.06 -0.44 -32.72
C PHE A 614 -11.74 -0.70 -33.45
N LEU A 615 -11.24 -1.92 -33.42
CA LEU A 615 -9.98 -2.27 -34.09
C LEU A 615 -10.07 -2.19 -35.62
N SER A 616 -11.22 -2.53 -36.21
CA SER A 616 -11.41 -2.43 -37.66
C SER A 616 -11.45 -0.99 -38.19
N ALA A 617 -11.59 0.01 -37.32
CA ALA A 617 -11.56 1.43 -37.70
C ALA A 617 -10.15 2.05 -37.71
N LEU A 618 -9.15 1.36 -37.14
CA LEU A 618 -7.82 1.92 -36.88
C LEU A 618 -6.71 1.18 -37.63
N ASN A 619 -5.77 1.95 -38.15
CA ASN A 619 -4.55 1.44 -38.77
C ASN A 619 -3.44 1.23 -37.72
N LYS A 620 -2.99 -0.01 -37.56
CA LYS A 620 -1.97 -0.38 -36.57
C LYS A 620 -0.60 0.21 -36.90
N GLU A 621 -0.17 0.14 -38.16
CA GLU A 621 1.13 0.63 -38.57
C GLU A 621 1.25 2.16 -38.42
N ALA A 622 0.15 2.89 -38.66
CA ALA A 622 0.07 4.33 -38.42
C ALA A 622 0.13 4.66 -36.92
N ALA A 623 -0.60 3.91 -36.09
CA ALA A 623 -0.59 4.09 -34.64
C ALA A 623 0.81 3.88 -34.03
N ASP A 624 1.54 2.84 -34.44
CA ASP A 624 2.90 2.55 -33.95
C ASP A 624 3.90 3.64 -34.34
N ARG A 625 3.72 4.27 -35.51
CA ARG A 625 4.51 5.41 -35.98
C ARG A 625 4.08 6.76 -35.39
N ARG A 626 3.01 6.80 -34.57
CA ARG A 626 2.35 8.02 -34.08
C ARG A 626 1.90 8.96 -35.21
N ASP A 627 1.46 8.36 -36.31
CA ASP A 627 0.95 9.07 -37.48
C ASP A 627 -0.56 9.24 -37.37
N LEU A 628 -0.98 10.41 -36.90
CA LEU A 628 -2.40 10.77 -36.72
C LEU A 628 -3.14 10.98 -38.06
N HIS A 629 -2.44 11.29 -39.15
CA HIS A 629 -3.08 11.58 -40.44
C HIS A 629 -3.63 10.31 -41.07
N ASN A 630 -2.91 9.20 -40.91
CA ASN A 630 -3.27 7.89 -41.47
C ASN A 630 -3.88 6.92 -40.45
N LEU A 631 -4.27 7.42 -39.26
CA LEU A 631 -4.75 6.57 -38.17
C LEU A 631 -6.09 5.89 -38.48
N PHE A 632 -7.00 6.60 -39.14
CA PHE A 632 -8.35 6.09 -39.43
C PHE A 632 -8.45 5.52 -40.84
N PHE A 633 -9.16 4.40 -40.99
CA PHE A 633 -9.59 3.94 -42.31
C PHE A 633 -10.75 4.80 -42.81
N ILE A 634 -10.56 5.51 -43.93
CA ILE A 634 -11.51 6.48 -44.52
C ILE A 634 -12.59 5.77 -45.38
N SER A 635 -12.73 4.45 -45.28
CA SER A 635 -13.75 3.68 -46.01
C SER A 635 -15.15 3.84 -45.39
N ASP A 636 -16.19 3.68 -46.22
CA ASP A 636 -17.61 3.59 -45.81
C ASP A 636 -18.24 4.85 -45.18
N GLY A 637 -17.73 6.05 -45.50
CA GLY A 637 -18.33 7.32 -45.03
C GLY A 637 -18.16 7.60 -43.54
N LYS A 638 -17.29 6.84 -42.85
CA LYS A 638 -16.90 7.09 -41.46
C LYS A 638 -15.83 8.20 -41.42
N PHE A 639 -15.97 9.14 -40.50
CA PHE A 639 -15.06 10.31 -40.32
C PHE A 639 -14.99 11.26 -41.54
N PRO A 640 -16.11 11.88 -41.96
CA PRO A 640 -16.15 12.75 -43.14
C PRO A 640 -15.22 13.97 -43.01
N GLU A 641 -15.06 14.50 -41.80
CA GLU A 641 -14.19 15.65 -41.53
C GLU A 641 -12.71 15.34 -41.81
N VAL A 642 -12.26 14.14 -41.43
CA VAL A 642 -10.89 13.66 -41.70
C VAL A 642 -10.71 13.46 -43.20
N ALA A 643 -11.68 12.85 -43.88
CA ALA A 643 -11.66 12.65 -45.32
C ALA A 643 -11.53 13.97 -46.10
N GLU A 644 -12.28 14.99 -45.69
CA GLU A 644 -12.21 16.32 -46.29
C GLU A 644 -10.85 16.98 -46.04
N GLY A 645 -10.32 16.87 -44.81
CA GLY A 645 -8.99 17.37 -44.46
C GLY A 645 -7.88 16.71 -45.28
N THR A 646 -7.92 15.38 -45.42
CA THR A 646 -6.96 14.63 -46.24
C THR A 646 -7.03 15.07 -47.70
N ARG A 647 -8.24 15.25 -48.25
CA ARG A 647 -8.43 15.77 -49.61
C ARG A 647 -7.83 17.17 -49.78
N ARG A 648 -7.93 18.05 -48.78
CA ARG A 648 -7.30 19.39 -48.84
C ARG A 648 -5.77 19.30 -48.91
N VAL A 649 -5.17 18.38 -48.14
CA VAL A 649 -3.73 18.11 -48.18
C VAL A 649 -3.32 17.51 -49.53
N GLU A 650 -4.09 16.58 -50.08
CA GLU A 650 -3.87 16.01 -51.41
C GLU A 650 -3.90 17.08 -52.51
N LEU A 651 -4.92 17.95 -52.51
CA LEU A 651 -5.03 19.05 -53.47
C LEU A 651 -3.86 20.04 -53.37
N ALA A 652 -3.39 20.33 -52.16
CA ALA A 652 -2.21 21.18 -51.95
C ALA A 652 -0.93 20.53 -52.49
N ASN A 653 -0.76 19.22 -52.30
CA ASN A 653 0.35 18.46 -52.89
C ASN A 653 0.27 18.41 -54.42
N GLU A 654 -0.90 18.17 -55.01
CA GLU A 654 -1.10 18.19 -56.47
C GLU A 654 -0.76 19.56 -57.07
N LYS A 655 -1.14 20.65 -56.39
CA LYS A 655 -0.76 22.01 -56.77
C LYS A 655 0.76 22.16 -56.76
N LEU A 656 1.44 21.66 -55.74
CA LEU A 656 2.90 21.71 -55.63
C LEU A 656 3.61 20.90 -56.73
N ASP A 657 3.09 19.71 -57.04
CA ASP A 657 3.58 18.82 -58.09
C ASP A 657 3.33 19.42 -59.48
N SER A 658 2.26 20.19 -59.68
CA SER A 658 2.01 20.88 -60.94
C SER A 658 3.10 21.94 -61.25
N LEU A 659 3.67 22.57 -60.20
CA LEU A 659 4.70 23.61 -60.35
C LEU A 659 6.03 23.06 -60.87
N ILE A 660 6.42 21.82 -60.52
CA ILE A 660 7.68 21.25 -61.03
C ILE A 660 7.65 21.11 -62.55
N VAL A 661 6.48 20.83 -63.12
CA VAL A 661 6.29 20.72 -64.58
C VAL A 661 6.47 22.07 -65.25
N VAL A 662 6.04 23.16 -64.59
CA VAL A 662 6.26 24.53 -65.07
C VAL A 662 7.76 24.87 -65.06
N TYR A 663 8.47 24.56 -63.97
CA TYR A 663 9.90 24.85 -63.88
C TYR A 663 10.77 23.98 -64.79
N ARG A 664 10.37 22.73 -65.08
CA ARG A 664 11.00 21.89 -66.13
C ARG A 664 10.97 22.59 -67.50
N LYS A 665 9.86 23.25 -67.83
CA LYS A 665 9.72 24.02 -69.07
C LYS A 665 10.52 25.32 -69.03
N GLN A 666 10.47 26.05 -67.91
CA GLN A 666 11.13 27.35 -67.76
C GLN A 666 12.66 27.25 -67.73
N LEU A 667 13.21 26.22 -67.07
CA LEU A 667 14.67 26.02 -66.94
C LEU A 667 15.25 25.14 -68.05
N HIS A 668 14.41 24.58 -68.93
CA HIS A 668 14.79 23.60 -69.97
C HIS A 668 15.50 22.34 -69.45
N ILE A 669 15.21 21.92 -68.21
CA ILE A 669 15.75 20.71 -67.58
C ILE A 669 14.65 19.65 -67.49
N ARG A 670 14.75 18.57 -68.29
CA ARG A 670 13.70 17.54 -68.38
C ARG A 670 13.56 16.66 -67.13
N ASN A 671 14.67 16.38 -66.45
CA ASN A 671 14.71 15.50 -65.28
C ASN A 671 14.77 16.27 -63.95
N LEU A 672 14.15 17.46 -63.89
CA LEU A 672 14.11 18.25 -62.67
C LEU A 672 13.12 17.64 -61.68
N GLU A 673 13.57 17.30 -60.48
CA GLU A 673 12.75 16.79 -59.39
C GLU A 673 13.01 17.59 -58.13
N TYR A 674 12.01 17.62 -57.25
CA TYR A 674 12.16 18.20 -55.93
C TYR A 674 13.09 17.35 -55.07
N MET A 675 13.95 18.02 -54.30
CA MET A 675 14.86 17.37 -53.37
C MET A 675 14.55 17.74 -51.92
N SER A 676 14.82 16.82 -51.01
CA SER A 676 14.78 17.07 -49.56
C SER A 676 16.17 16.96 -48.97
N VAL A 677 16.64 18.01 -48.29
CA VAL A 677 17.96 18.03 -47.65
C VAL A 677 17.85 18.61 -46.25
N ALA A 678 18.35 17.88 -45.25
CA ALA A 678 18.36 18.30 -43.83
C ALA A 678 16.96 18.70 -43.30
N GLY A 679 15.91 18.01 -43.74
CA GLY A 679 14.52 18.25 -43.31
C GLY A 679 13.79 19.35 -44.07
N ILE A 680 14.47 20.11 -44.93
CA ILE A 680 13.82 21.09 -45.82
C ILE A 680 13.43 20.36 -47.11
N THR A 681 12.14 20.39 -47.43
CA THR A 681 11.55 19.68 -48.57
C THR A 681 11.37 20.58 -49.79
N HIS A 682 11.15 19.96 -50.96
CA HIS A 682 10.79 20.65 -52.21
C HIS A 682 11.81 21.69 -52.69
N LEU A 683 13.10 21.39 -52.53
CA LEU A 683 14.20 22.21 -53.00
C LEU A 683 14.46 21.98 -54.49
N ILE A 684 14.75 23.05 -55.22
CA ILE A 684 15.25 22.98 -56.61
C ILE A 684 16.77 23.15 -56.57
N GLU A 685 17.51 22.08 -56.84
CA GLU A 685 18.98 22.08 -56.91
C GLU A 685 19.47 22.37 -58.33
N LEU A 686 20.28 23.42 -58.50
CA LEU A 686 20.79 23.86 -59.79
C LEU A 686 22.33 24.04 -59.76
N PRO A 687 23.04 23.77 -60.87
CA PRO A 687 24.46 24.09 -61.01
C PRO A 687 24.73 25.59 -60.82
N LEU A 688 25.94 25.93 -60.36
CA LEU A 688 26.38 27.31 -60.07
C LEU A 688 26.19 28.28 -61.24
N ASP A 689 26.30 27.80 -62.48
CA ASP A 689 26.28 28.62 -63.69
C ASP A 689 24.86 28.83 -64.26
N THR A 690 23.83 28.30 -63.60
CA THR A 690 22.45 28.34 -64.10
C THR A 690 21.79 29.68 -63.76
N LYS A 691 21.29 30.41 -64.77
CA LYS A 691 20.57 31.68 -64.56
C LYS A 691 19.19 31.40 -63.98
N VAL A 692 18.92 31.92 -62.78
CA VAL A 692 17.63 31.85 -62.10
C VAL A 692 16.97 33.23 -62.01
N PRO A 693 15.63 33.30 -61.93
CA PRO A 693 14.91 34.53 -61.64
C PRO A 693 15.37 35.19 -60.30
N PRO A 694 15.38 36.53 -60.20
CA PRO A 694 15.92 37.26 -59.05
C PRO A 694 15.05 37.17 -57.78
N ASP A 695 13.79 36.78 -57.92
CA ASP A 695 12.79 36.57 -56.87
C ASP A 695 12.94 35.22 -56.16
N TRP A 696 13.83 34.35 -56.61
CA TRP A 696 14.08 33.05 -55.99
C TRP A 696 14.91 33.16 -54.71
N VAL A 697 14.45 32.52 -53.65
CA VAL A 697 15.13 32.54 -52.34
C VAL A 697 16.18 31.44 -52.30
N LYS A 698 17.43 31.81 -52.05
CA LYS A 698 18.54 30.87 -51.85
C LYS A 698 18.48 30.26 -50.45
N VAL A 699 18.29 28.94 -50.36
CA VAL A 699 18.18 28.22 -49.07
C VAL A 699 19.53 27.69 -48.59
N ASN A 700 20.25 27.00 -49.46
CA ASN A 700 21.56 26.40 -49.14
C ASN A 700 22.43 26.35 -50.40
N SER A 701 23.76 26.30 -50.25
CA SER A 701 24.68 26.06 -51.36
C SER A 701 25.78 25.10 -50.97
N THR A 702 26.08 24.18 -51.88
CA THR A 702 27.27 23.33 -51.81
C THR A 702 28.33 23.82 -52.79
N LYS A 703 29.52 23.21 -52.77
CA LYS A 703 30.58 23.54 -53.73
C LYS A 703 30.23 23.25 -55.20
N LYS A 704 29.15 22.48 -55.46
CA LYS A 704 28.77 22.04 -56.82
C LYS A 704 27.41 22.58 -57.28
N ALA A 705 26.51 22.93 -56.37
CA ALA A 705 25.15 23.33 -56.69
C ALA A 705 24.57 24.30 -55.65
N ILE A 706 23.63 25.14 -56.08
CA ILE A 706 22.84 26.03 -55.23
C ILE A 706 21.40 25.52 -55.20
N ARG A 707 20.76 25.58 -54.03
CA ARG A 707 19.38 25.16 -53.80
C ARG A 707 18.49 26.35 -53.54
N TYR A 708 17.39 26.42 -54.27
CA TYR A 708 16.46 27.53 -54.25
C TYR A 708 15.04 27.09 -53.91
N HIS A 709 14.27 28.05 -53.38
CA HIS A 709 12.81 28.02 -53.31
C HIS A 709 12.25 29.18 -54.13
N PRO A 710 11.53 28.90 -55.24
CA PRO A 710 10.74 29.90 -55.94
C PRO A 710 9.63 30.48 -55.06
N PRO A 711 9.19 31.74 -55.29
CA PRO A 711 8.14 32.35 -54.48
C PRO A 711 6.80 31.59 -54.57
N GLU A 712 6.43 31.04 -55.72
CA GLU A 712 5.20 30.25 -55.86
C GLU A 712 5.27 28.93 -55.08
N VAL A 713 6.46 28.31 -55.02
CA VAL A 713 6.68 27.11 -54.21
C VAL A 713 6.61 27.44 -52.72
N LEU A 714 7.13 28.58 -52.28
CA LEU A 714 7.00 29.02 -50.89
C LEU A 714 5.54 29.22 -50.48
N VAL A 715 4.73 29.86 -51.32
CA VAL A 715 3.29 30.05 -51.06
C VAL A 715 2.58 28.70 -51.00
N ALA A 716 2.83 27.79 -51.94
CA ALA A 716 2.19 26.49 -51.96
C ALA A 716 2.68 25.57 -50.81
N LEU A 717 3.93 25.69 -50.37
CA LEU A 717 4.44 25.02 -49.16
C LEU A 717 3.78 25.56 -47.89
N ASP A 718 3.51 26.86 -47.81
CA ASP A 718 2.82 27.50 -46.69
C ASP A 718 1.34 27.05 -46.63
N GLU A 719 0.66 26.99 -47.77
CA GLU A 719 -0.69 26.40 -47.90
C GLU A 719 -0.71 24.92 -47.48
N LEU A 720 0.27 24.13 -47.92
CA LEU A 720 0.41 22.72 -47.55
C LEU A 720 0.68 22.56 -46.05
N ALA A 721 1.53 23.40 -45.46
CA ALA A 721 1.79 23.40 -44.02
C ALA A 721 0.52 23.74 -43.23
N LEU A 722 -0.24 24.75 -43.66
CA LEU A 722 -1.53 25.09 -43.06
C LEU A 722 -2.53 23.94 -43.16
N ALA A 723 -2.65 23.31 -44.33
CA ALA A 723 -3.56 22.19 -44.55
C ALA A 723 -3.20 20.97 -43.66
N ASN A 724 -1.92 20.64 -43.53
CA ASN A 724 -1.45 19.56 -42.65
C ASN A 724 -1.72 19.84 -41.17
N GLU A 725 -1.52 21.08 -40.74
CA GLU A 725 -1.80 21.50 -39.36
C GLU A 725 -3.31 21.47 -39.05
N GLN A 726 -4.15 21.96 -39.98
CA GLN A 726 -5.60 21.84 -39.88
C GLN A 726 -6.06 20.37 -39.85
N LEU A 727 -5.49 19.51 -40.70
CA LEU A 727 -5.75 18.08 -40.68
C LEU A 727 -5.38 17.47 -39.32
N THR A 728 -4.25 17.87 -38.73
CA THR A 728 -3.83 17.40 -37.40
C THR A 728 -4.86 17.75 -36.32
N VAL A 729 -5.38 18.99 -36.34
CA VAL A 729 -6.44 19.43 -35.40
C VAL A 729 -7.71 18.60 -35.58
N VAL A 730 -8.14 18.38 -36.83
CA VAL A 730 -9.33 17.57 -37.15
C VAL A 730 -9.13 16.11 -36.74
N CYS A 731 -7.98 15.50 -37.02
CA CYS A 731 -7.65 14.14 -36.60
C CYS A 731 -7.64 14.00 -35.07
N GLN A 732 -7.11 15.00 -34.34
CA GLN A 732 -7.11 15.00 -32.88
C GLN A 732 -8.54 15.10 -32.32
N ALA A 733 -9.39 15.92 -32.92
CA ALA A 733 -10.81 16.01 -32.56
C ALA A 733 -11.54 14.68 -32.84
N ALA A 734 -11.30 14.08 -34.01
CA ALA A 734 -11.84 12.77 -34.39
C ALA A 734 -11.38 11.66 -33.42
N TRP A 735 -10.11 11.67 -32.99
CA TRP A 735 -9.56 10.77 -31.98
C TRP A 735 -10.24 10.94 -30.62
N ASN A 736 -10.40 12.17 -30.14
CA ASN A 736 -11.11 12.44 -28.89
C ASN A 736 -12.58 11.98 -28.94
N ASN A 737 -13.25 12.18 -30.08
CA ASN A 737 -14.61 11.69 -30.30
C ASN A 737 -14.66 10.16 -30.34
N PHE A 738 -13.68 9.52 -30.97
CA PHE A 738 -13.54 8.06 -31.00
C PHE A 738 -13.39 7.48 -29.58
N LEU A 739 -12.52 8.05 -28.74
CA LEU A 739 -12.36 7.67 -27.34
C LEU A 739 -13.63 7.94 -26.51
N THR A 740 -14.39 9.00 -26.84
CA THR A 740 -15.68 9.28 -26.19
C THR A 740 -16.68 8.15 -26.43
N ARG A 741 -16.73 7.60 -27.65
CA ARG A 741 -17.61 6.47 -27.99
C ARG A 741 -17.25 5.19 -27.23
N PHE A 742 -15.97 4.95 -26.94
CA PHE A 742 -15.57 3.83 -26.09
C PHE A 742 -16.16 3.92 -24.68
N GLY A 743 -16.39 5.14 -24.17
CA GLY A 743 -16.95 5.38 -22.84
C GLY A 743 -18.28 4.64 -22.57
N GLY A 744 -19.12 4.46 -23.59
CA GLY A 744 -20.39 3.73 -23.47
C GLY A 744 -20.24 2.21 -23.27
N TYR A 745 -19.06 1.65 -23.55
CA TYR A 745 -18.75 0.22 -23.35
C TYR A 745 -17.84 -0.03 -22.15
N PHE A 746 -17.41 1.02 -21.43
CA PHE A 746 -16.37 0.91 -20.41
C PHE A 746 -16.74 -0.10 -19.32
N ALA A 747 -17.98 -0.11 -18.85
CA ALA A 747 -18.42 -1.03 -17.79
C ALA A 747 -18.33 -2.50 -18.22
N GLU A 748 -18.70 -2.84 -19.46
CA GLU A 748 -18.57 -4.20 -19.97
C GLU A 748 -17.10 -4.62 -20.10
N PHE A 749 -16.22 -3.72 -20.57
CA PHE A 749 -14.78 -3.99 -20.63
C PHE A 749 -14.17 -4.11 -19.23
N GLN A 750 -14.59 -3.28 -18.28
CA GLN A 750 -14.14 -3.34 -16.88
C GLN A 750 -14.56 -4.65 -16.23
N ALA A 751 -15.81 -5.11 -16.44
CA ALA A 751 -16.29 -6.40 -15.95
C ALA A 751 -15.50 -7.57 -16.55
N ALA A 752 -15.17 -7.51 -17.84
CA ALA A 752 -14.33 -8.52 -18.48
C ALA A 752 -12.91 -8.56 -17.89
N VAL A 753 -12.30 -7.40 -17.65
CA VAL A 753 -10.97 -7.30 -17.01
C VAL A 753 -11.01 -7.80 -15.56
N GLN A 754 -12.03 -7.45 -14.78
CA GLN A 754 -12.22 -7.97 -13.42
C GLN A 754 -12.42 -9.50 -13.40
N ALA A 755 -13.12 -10.04 -14.40
CA ALA A 755 -13.27 -11.49 -14.55
C ALA A 755 -11.94 -12.18 -14.88
N LEU A 756 -11.14 -11.61 -15.79
CA LEU A 756 -9.78 -12.08 -16.10
C LEU A 756 -8.86 -12.00 -14.87
N ALA A 757 -8.93 -10.91 -14.10
CA ALA A 757 -8.18 -10.77 -12.85
C ALA A 757 -8.55 -11.87 -11.84
N SER A 758 -9.85 -12.15 -11.71
CA SER A 758 -10.36 -13.20 -10.82
C SER A 758 -9.93 -14.59 -11.27
N LEU A 759 -9.92 -14.86 -12.58
CA LEU A 759 -9.40 -16.11 -13.15
C LEU A 759 -7.90 -16.28 -12.86
N ASP A 760 -7.11 -15.22 -12.93
CA ASP A 760 -5.68 -15.25 -12.58
C ASP A 760 -5.46 -15.54 -11.10
N CYS A 761 -6.25 -14.92 -10.22
CA CYS A 761 -6.22 -15.23 -8.78
C CYS A 761 -6.56 -16.69 -8.50
N LEU A 762 -7.63 -17.23 -9.11
CA LEU A 762 -8.03 -18.63 -8.95
C LEU A 762 -6.96 -19.59 -9.50
N ASN A 763 -6.36 -19.27 -10.65
CA ASN A 763 -5.25 -20.04 -11.21
C ASN A 763 -4.03 -20.02 -10.28
N SER A 764 -3.70 -18.87 -9.69
CA SER A 764 -2.63 -18.73 -8.68
C SER A 764 -2.87 -19.61 -7.46
N LEU A 765 -4.09 -19.60 -6.90
CA LEU A 765 -4.45 -20.46 -5.77
C LEU A 765 -4.49 -21.96 -6.14
N ALA A 766 -4.85 -22.29 -7.38
CA ALA A 766 -4.80 -23.67 -7.90
C ALA A 766 -3.37 -24.18 -8.13
N ILE A 767 -2.42 -23.30 -8.48
CA ILE A 767 -0.99 -23.65 -8.50
C ILE A 767 -0.51 -23.91 -7.07
N LEU A 768 -0.89 -23.05 -6.11
CA LEU A 768 -0.53 -23.19 -4.70
C LEU A 768 -1.05 -24.49 -4.08
N SER A 769 -2.28 -24.89 -4.39
CA SER A 769 -2.93 -26.10 -3.84
C SER A 769 -2.24 -27.41 -4.20
N ARG A 770 -1.33 -27.39 -5.20
CA ARG A 770 -0.56 -28.56 -5.63
C ARG A 770 0.66 -28.84 -4.76
N ASN A 771 1.00 -27.94 -3.84
CA ASN A 771 2.08 -28.16 -2.91
C ASN A 771 1.81 -29.39 -2.03
N LYS A 772 2.89 -30.05 -1.58
CA LYS A 772 2.81 -31.29 -0.79
C LYS A 772 2.00 -31.05 0.49
N ASN A 773 1.04 -31.94 0.76
CA ASN A 773 0.18 -31.89 1.94
C ASN A 773 -0.62 -30.57 2.08
N TYR A 774 -1.05 -29.97 0.97
CA TYR A 774 -2.08 -28.93 0.98
C TYR A 774 -3.45 -29.60 0.85
N VAL A 775 -4.39 -29.18 1.69
CA VAL A 775 -5.73 -29.78 1.77
C VAL A 775 -6.81 -28.73 1.53
N ARG A 776 -7.93 -29.15 0.94
CA ARG A 776 -9.13 -28.33 0.83
C ARG A 776 -9.74 -28.17 2.24
N PRO A 777 -9.85 -26.95 2.78
CA PRO A 777 -10.51 -26.74 4.07
C PRO A 777 -12.00 -27.03 3.98
N LEU A 778 -12.57 -27.55 5.08
CA LEU A 778 -14.01 -27.80 5.22
C LEU A 778 -14.62 -26.76 6.15
N PHE A 779 -15.62 -26.04 5.66
CA PHE A 779 -16.37 -25.09 6.48
C PHE A 779 -17.63 -25.73 7.05
N VAL A 780 -17.79 -25.64 8.37
CA VAL A 780 -19.03 -26.05 9.03
C VAL A 780 -20.17 -25.13 8.64
N LYS A 781 -21.41 -25.59 8.83
CA LYS A 781 -22.59 -24.77 8.60
C LYS A 781 -22.74 -23.73 9.71
N ASP A 782 -23.49 -22.67 9.42
CA ASP A 782 -23.67 -21.54 10.33
C ASP A 782 -24.50 -21.91 11.58
N ASP A 783 -25.26 -23.02 11.54
CA ASP A 783 -25.99 -23.59 12.68
C ASP A 783 -25.12 -24.47 13.59
N GLU A 784 -23.92 -24.86 13.14
CA GLU A 784 -22.96 -25.60 13.97
C GLU A 784 -22.12 -24.65 14.82
N ALA A 785 -21.74 -25.12 16.03
CA ALA A 785 -20.89 -24.37 16.92
C ALA A 785 -19.57 -23.95 16.23
N VAL A 786 -19.12 -22.71 16.52
CA VAL A 786 -17.85 -22.17 16.04
C VAL A 786 -16.73 -23.11 16.45
N GLN A 787 -15.85 -23.47 15.50
CA GLN A 787 -14.75 -24.41 15.74
C GLN A 787 -13.57 -24.17 14.77
N ILE A 788 -12.36 -24.48 15.23
CA ILE A 788 -11.11 -24.48 14.47
C ILE A 788 -10.39 -25.79 14.77
N HIS A 789 -10.44 -26.73 13.83
CA HIS A 789 -9.72 -28.00 13.90
C HIS A 789 -8.69 -28.06 12.77
N ILE A 790 -7.42 -28.09 13.12
CA ILE A 790 -6.29 -28.18 12.19
C ILE A 790 -5.43 -29.37 12.61
N PHE A 791 -5.30 -30.38 11.76
CA PHE A 791 -4.44 -31.53 12.00
C PHE A 791 -3.16 -31.44 11.15
N SER A 792 -2.03 -31.57 11.82
CA SER A 792 -0.68 -31.42 11.24
C SER A 792 -0.53 -30.12 10.42
N GLY A 793 -0.99 -29.01 11.00
CA GLY A 793 -0.85 -27.69 10.38
C GLY A 793 0.59 -27.24 10.31
N ARG A 794 0.93 -26.46 9.28
CA ARG A 794 2.27 -25.92 9.04
C ARG A 794 2.21 -24.44 8.72
N HIS A 795 3.26 -23.71 9.09
CA HIS A 795 3.32 -22.28 8.83
C HIS A 795 3.54 -22.02 7.31
N PRO A 796 2.64 -21.30 6.60
CA PRO A 796 2.68 -21.20 5.13
C PRO A 796 3.98 -20.66 4.54
N VAL A 797 4.62 -19.70 5.22
CA VAL A 797 5.92 -19.13 4.81
C VAL A 797 7.09 -20.04 5.21
N LEU A 798 7.22 -20.36 6.51
CA LEU A 798 8.36 -21.09 7.04
C LEU A 798 8.48 -22.52 6.51
N GLU A 799 7.37 -23.17 6.10
CA GLU A 799 7.42 -24.46 5.42
C GLU A 799 8.28 -24.41 4.15
N ARG A 800 8.24 -23.31 3.38
CA ARG A 800 9.06 -23.19 2.15
C ARG A 800 10.54 -23.05 2.45
N VAL A 801 10.87 -22.39 3.57
CA VAL A 801 12.24 -22.12 4.00
C VAL A 801 12.86 -23.36 4.65
N LEU A 802 12.11 -24.02 5.54
CA LEU A 802 12.59 -25.16 6.35
C LEU A 802 12.28 -26.52 5.72
N GLN A 803 11.33 -26.60 4.78
CA GLN A 803 10.91 -27.79 4.06
C GLN A 803 10.63 -28.98 4.99
N GLU A 804 11.36 -30.09 4.84
CA GLU A 804 11.15 -31.31 5.62
C GLU A 804 11.55 -31.17 7.10
N ASN A 805 12.25 -30.10 7.48
CA ASN A 805 12.64 -29.83 8.87
C ASN A 805 11.54 -29.12 9.69
N PHE A 806 10.44 -28.69 9.06
CA PHE A 806 9.35 -28.02 9.79
C PHE A 806 8.50 -29.03 10.57
N VAL A 807 8.32 -28.80 11.88
CA VAL A 807 7.51 -29.66 12.75
C VAL A 807 6.03 -29.22 12.70
N PRO A 808 5.11 -30.05 12.21
CA PRO A 808 3.69 -29.71 12.16
C PRO A 808 3.04 -29.76 13.56
N ASN A 809 2.01 -28.93 13.75
CA ASN A 809 1.27 -28.83 15.02
C ASN A 809 -0.24 -28.96 14.81
N ASP A 810 -0.90 -29.61 15.77
CA ASP A 810 -2.35 -29.77 15.80
C ASP A 810 -3.00 -28.59 16.55
N THR A 811 -4.25 -28.26 16.23
CA THR A 811 -5.04 -27.22 16.91
C THR A 811 -6.49 -27.66 16.96
N ASP A 812 -7.08 -27.56 18.14
CA ASP A 812 -8.46 -27.96 18.40
C ASP A 812 -9.09 -26.88 19.31
N LEU A 813 -9.91 -26.00 18.71
CA LEU A 813 -10.68 -24.99 19.42
C LEU A 813 -12.16 -25.16 19.07
N HIS A 814 -13.04 -25.17 20.07
CA HIS A 814 -14.47 -25.41 19.90
C HIS A 814 -15.28 -24.64 20.94
N ALA A 815 -16.29 -23.86 20.49
CA ALA A 815 -17.03 -22.93 21.33
C ALA A 815 -17.76 -23.59 22.51
N GLU A 816 -18.26 -24.81 22.32
CA GLU A 816 -18.93 -25.59 23.38
C GLU A 816 -17.98 -26.44 24.24
N ARG A 817 -16.69 -26.52 23.87
CA ARG A 817 -15.66 -27.27 24.59
C ARG A 817 -14.53 -26.33 24.96
N GLU A 818 -13.32 -26.63 24.53
CA GLU A 818 -12.15 -25.81 24.74
C GLU A 818 -12.07 -24.72 23.67
N TYR A 819 -12.42 -23.48 24.02
CA TYR A 819 -12.30 -22.32 23.13
C TYR A 819 -11.14 -21.39 23.51
N CYS A 820 -10.41 -21.71 24.59
CA CYS A 820 -9.25 -20.95 25.03
C CYS A 820 -8.04 -21.86 25.26
N GLN A 821 -6.96 -21.63 24.53
CA GLN A 821 -5.67 -22.28 24.74
C GLN A 821 -4.66 -21.33 25.38
N ILE A 822 -4.20 -21.67 26.58
CA ILE A 822 -3.12 -20.95 27.28
C ILE A 822 -1.80 -21.61 26.92
N VAL A 823 -0.98 -20.95 26.12
CA VAL A 823 0.30 -21.47 25.63
C VAL A 823 1.44 -20.90 26.47
N THR A 824 2.22 -21.79 27.06
CA THR A 824 3.38 -21.47 27.90
C THR A 824 4.68 -22.04 27.32
N GLY A 825 5.82 -21.54 27.80
CA GLY A 825 7.15 -22.07 27.43
C GLY A 825 8.15 -20.99 27.02
N PRO A 826 9.39 -21.37 26.67
CA PRO A 826 10.46 -20.42 26.38
C PRO A 826 10.26 -19.69 25.04
N ASN A 827 10.80 -18.47 24.89
CA ASN A 827 10.62 -17.63 23.68
C ASN A 827 11.18 -18.25 22.41
N MET A 828 12.17 -19.13 22.53
CA MET A 828 12.77 -19.86 21.41
C MET A 828 12.08 -21.20 21.10
N GLY A 829 10.99 -21.54 21.80
CA GLY A 829 10.25 -22.80 21.61
C GLY A 829 9.31 -22.82 20.39
N GLY A 830 9.16 -21.71 19.66
CA GLY A 830 8.24 -21.64 18.51
C GLY A 830 6.80 -21.26 18.86
N LYS A 831 6.52 -20.71 20.07
CA LYS A 831 5.19 -20.22 20.47
C LYS A 831 4.60 -19.21 19.47
N SER A 832 5.38 -18.18 19.13
CA SER A 832 4.95 -17.14 18.18
C SER A 832 4.76 -17.71 16.76
N CYS A 833 5.52 -18.75 16.37
CA CYS A 833 5.31 -19.45 15.11
C CYS A 833 3.98 -20.21 15.10
N TYR A 834 3.66 -20.91 16.19
CA TYR A 834 2.42 -21.67 16.33
C TYR A 834 1.17 -20.78 16.24
N ILE A 835 1.12 -19.69 17.02
CA ILE A 835 -0.06 -18.79 17.01
C ILE A 835 -0.25 -18.10 15.66
N ARG A 836 0.85 -17.69 15.00
CA ARG A 836 0.81 -17.11 13.65
C ARG A 836 0.33 -18.14 12.63
N GLN A 837 0.80 -19.39 12.74
CA GLN A 837 0.36 -20.47 11.88
C GLN A 837 -1.16 -20.66 11.93
N VAL A 838 -1.78 -20.69 13.10
CA VAL A 838 -3.24 -20.86 13.24
C VAL A 838 -3.98 -19.72 12.54
N ALA A 839 -3.57 -18.46 12.79
CA ALA A 839 -4.15 -17.29 12.14
C ALA A 839 -4.02 -17.32 10.61
N LEU A 840 -2.82 -17.62 10.11
CA LEU A 840 -2.53 -17.64 8.68
C LEU A 840 -3.27 -18.75 7.94
N ILE A 841 -3.40 -19.94 8.55
CA ILE A 841 -4.17 -21.05 7.97
C ILE A 841 -5.65 -20.65 7.84
N THR A 842 -6.23 -20.05 8.88
CA THR A 842 -7.62 -19.59 8.84
C THR A 842 -7.84 -18.49 7.80
N LEU A 843 -6.91 -17.53 7.72
CA LEU A 843 -6.92 -16.48 6.71
C LEU A 843 -6.88 -17.09 5.30
N MET A 844 -5.93 -17.99 5.02
CA MET A 844 -5.84 -18.68 3.72
C MET A 844 -7.11 -19.45 3.36
N ALA A 845 -7.75 -20.09 4.35
CA ALA A 845 -9.00 -20.82 4.13
C ALA A 845 -10.14 -19.89 3.71
N GLN A 846 -10.33 -18.74 4.40
CA GLN A 846 -11.37 -17.75 4.08
C GLN A 846 -11.07 -16.91 2.82
N VAL A 847 -9.82 -16.86 2.36
CA VAL A 847 -9.49 -16.39 1.01
C VAL A 847 -10.07 -17.33 -0.06
N GLY A 848 -10.35 -18.58 0.27
CA GLY A 848 -10.77 -19.63 -0.65
C GLY A 848 -9.58 -20.43 -1.22
N SER A 849 -8.50 -20.55 -0.44
CA SER A 849 -7.31 -21.32 -0.81
C SER A 849 -7.24 -22.67 -0.08
N PHE A 850 -6.44 -23.59 -0.62
CA PHE A 850 -6.04 -24.80 0.10
C PHE A 850 -4.99 -24.44 1.13
N VAL A 851 -4.98 -25.16 2.25
CA VAL A 851 -4.14 -24.82 3.41
C VAL A 851 -3.08 -25.88 3.69
N PRO A 852 -1.91 -25.50 4.23
CA PRO A 852 -0.81 -26.43 4.54
C PRO A 852 -1.11 -27.26 5.80
N ALA A 853 -2.01 -28.22 5.70
CA ALA A 853 -2.39 -29.14 6.78
C ALA A 853 -2.75 -30.51 6.22
N PHE A 854 -2.78 -31.54 7.06
CA PHE A 854 -3.30 -32.86 6.65
C PHE A 854 -4.83 -32.84 6.58
N SER A 855 -5.49 -32.19 7.54
CA SER A 855 -6.92 -31.88 7.49
C SER A 855 -7.19 -30.54 8.19
N ALA A 856 -8.20 -29.81 7.71
CA ALA A 856 -8.64 -28.55 8.29
C ALA A 856 -10.18 -28.45 8.22
N LYS A 857 -10.81 -28.29 9.39
CA LYS A 857 -12.25 -28.09 9.55
C LYS A 857 -12.47 -26.83 10.38
N LEU A 858 -13.10 -25.82 9.79
CA LEU A 858 -13.16 -24.46 10.31
C LEU A 858 -14.60 -23.92 10.29
N HIS A 859 -14.92 -22.99 11.18
CA HIS A 859 -16.07 -22.09 11.04
C HIS A 859 -15.64 -20.82 10.32
N VAL A 860 -16.58 -20.11 9.68
CA VAL A 860 -16.26 -18.83 9.03
C VAL A 860 -16.15 -17.76 10.10
N LEU A 861 -14.96 -17.19 10.28
CA LEU A 861 -14.71 -16.17 11.29
C LEU A 861 -15.01 -14.78 10.76
N ASP A 862 -15.50 -13.90 11.63
CA ASP A 862 -15.79 -12.50 11.31
C ASP A 862 -14.55 -11.60 11.41
N GLY A 863 -13.53 -12.01 12.18
CA GLY A 863 -12.31 -11.24 12.37
C GLY A 863 -11.19 -12.02 13.06
N ILE A 864 -9.95 -11.61 12.75
CA ILE A 864 -8.74 -12.07 13.45
C ILE A 864 -8.12 -10.86 14.14
N TYR A 865 -8.03 -10.95 15.46
CA TYR A 865 -7.52 -9.91 16.33
C TYR A 865 -6.22 -10.37 16.95
N THR A 866 -5.16 -9.60 16.75
CA THR A 866 -3.84 -9.94 17.28
C THR A 866 -3.27 -8.82 18.11
N ARG A 867 -2.61 -9.23 19.20
CA ARG A 867 -1.71 -8.40 19.99
C ARG A 867 -0.42 -9.21 20.12
N MET A 868 0.57 -8.89 19.30
CA MET A 868 1.85 -9.60 19.25
C MET A 868 3.04 -8.65 19.15
N GLY A 869 4.14 -8.98 19.83
CA GLY A 869 5.40 -8.26 19.71
C GLY A 869 5.41 -6.88 20.37
N ALA A 870 6.59 -6.25 20.39
CA ALA A 870 6.86 -4.91 20.89
C ALA A 870 7.21 -3.97 19.74
N SER A 871 6.25 -3.18 19.29
CA SER A 871 6.49 -2.02 18.45
C SER A 871 6.55 -0.79 19.34
N ASP A 872 7.71 -0.15 19.39
CA ASP A 872 7.91 1.08 20.16
C ASP A 872 7.66 2.29 19.24
N SER A 873 6.53 2.99 19.39
CA SER A 873 6.31 4.26 18.66
C SER A 873 6.85 5.47 19.43
N ILE A 874 8.14 5.42 19.82
CA ILE A 874 8.81 6.51 20.57
C ILE A 874 8.68 7.85 19.82
N GLN A 875 8.69 7.82 18.48
CA GLN A 875 8.55 9.02 17.63
C GLN A 875 7.19 9.72 17.79
N GLN A 876 6.13 8.99 18.15
CA GLN A 876 4.80 9.56 18.39
C GLN A 876 4.64 10.09 19.84
N GLY A 877 5.58 9.76 20.73
CA GLY A 877 5.54 10.12 22.15
C GLY A 877 4.62 9.24 22.99
N ARG A 878 4.28 8.04 22.49
CA ARG A 878 3.40 7.07 23.16
C ARG A 878 4.23 6.04 23.93
N SER A 879 3.74 5.65 25.11
CA SER A 879 4.33 4.56 25.90
C SER A 879 3.97 3.21 25.28
N THR A 880 4.93 2.29 25.24
CA THR A 880 4.76 0.93 24.72
C THR A 880 3.60 0.18 25.40
N PHE A 881 3.41 0.44 26.70
CA PHE A 881 2.32 -0.13 27.47
C PHE A 881 0.96 0.49 27.14
N LEU A 882 0.92 1.80 26.82
CA LEU A 882 -0.32 2.46 26.42
C LEU A 882 -0.80 1.93 25.05
N GLU A 883 0.12 1.70 24.12
CA GLU A 883 -0.21 1.10 22.81
C GLU A 883 -0.74 -0.32 22.99
N GLU A 884 -0.07 -1.13 23.80
CA GLU A 884 -0.50 -2.48 24.15
C GLU A 884 -1.92 -2.54 24.74
N LEU A 885 -2.23 -1.65 25.68
CA LEU A 885 -3.57 -1.59 26.28
C LEU A 885 -4.61 -1.01 25.33
N SER A 886 -4.22 -0.08 24.45
CA SER A 886 -5.12 0.46 23.43
C SER A 886 -5.51 -0.62 22.43
N GLU A 887 -4.57 -1.43 21.97
CA GLU A 887 -4.82 -2.60 21.12
C GLU A 887 -5.76 -3.58 21.83
N ALA A 888 -5.45 -3.95 23.08
CA ALA A 888 -6.31 -4.85 23.85
C ALA A 888 -7.73 -4.27 24.01
N SER A 889 -7.87 -2.97 24.30
CA SER A 889 -9.18 -2.31 24.41
C SER A 889 -9.97 -2.37 23.11
N GLU A 890 -9.32 -2.17 21.96
CA GLU A 890 -9.96 -2.26 20.65
C GLU A 890 -10.44 -3.69 20.36
N ILE A 891 -9.62 -4.69 20.68
CA ILE A 891 -9.99 -6.11 20.58
C ILE A 891 -11.24 -6.39 21.41
N LEU A 892 -11.26 -5.97 22.68
CA LEU A 892 -12.40 -6.19 23.57
C LEU A 892 -13.69 -5.50 23.08
N LYS A 893 -13.58 -4.35 22.41
CA LYS A 893 -14.73 -3.63 21.85
C LYS A 893 -15.28 -4.33 20.61
N LYS A 894 -14.40 -4.74 19.68
CA LYS A 894 -14.79 -5.21 18.34
C LYS A 894 -15.02 -6.72 18.23
N CYS A 895 -14.38 -7.54 19.07
CA CYS A 895 -14.50 -8.99 18.94
C CYS A 895 -15.93 -9.50 19.22
N SER A 896 -16.31 -10.55 18.51
CA SER A 896 -17.55 -11.30 18.66
C SER A 896 -17.27 -12.77 19.02
N ALA A 897 -18.31 -13.57 19.25
CA ALA A 897 -18.17 -15.00 19.54
C ALA A 897 -17.57 -15.81 18.37
N SER A 898 -17.65 -15.31 17.12
CA SER A 898 -17.06 -15.95 15.94
C SER A 898 -15.67 -15.40 15.58
N SER A 899 -15.06 -14.59 16.45
CA SER A 899 -13.73 -14.04 16.23
C SER A 899 -12.62 -14.95 16.75
N LEU A 900 -11.44 -14.87 16.13
CA LEU A 900 -10.19 -15.42 16.68
C LEU A 900 -9.38 -14.30 17.32
N VAL A 901 -9.11 -14.44 18.62
CA VAL A 901 -8.33 -13.50 19.42
C VAL A 901 -7.00 -14.13 19.80
N ILE A 902 -5.91 -13.44 19.52
CA ILE A 902 -4.55 -13.87 19.86
C ILE A 902 -3.87 -12.79 20.69
N LEU A 903 -3.52 -13.15 21.92
CA LEU A 903 -2.84 -12.26 22.87
C LEU A 903 -1.49 -12.88 23.23
N ASP A 904 -0.40 -12.22 22.85
CA ASP A 904 0.98 -12.65 23.13
C ASP A 904 1.62 -11.70 24.16
N GLU A 905 1.92 -12.24 25.34
CA GLU A 905 2.61 -11.56 26.45
C GLU A 905 1.94 -10.23 26.86
N LEU A 906 0.62 -10.26 27.09
CA LEU A 906 -0.12 -9.10 27.60
C LEU A 906 0.33 -8.76 29.04
N GLY A 907 0.56 -7.48 29.33
CA GLY A 907 1.02 -6.97 30.62
C GLY A 907 2.54 -6.82 30.75
N ARG A 908 3.32 -7.11 29.70
CA ARG A 908 4.80 -7.11 29.78
C ARG A 908 5.41 -5.71 29.98
N GLY A 909 4.71 -4.65 29.58
CA GLY A 909 5.19 -3.27 29.62
C GLY A 909 5.07 -2.57 30.98
N THR A 910 4.59 -3.26 32.02
CA THR A 910 4.31 -2.69 33.34
C THR A 910 4.88 -3.55 34.48
N SER A 911 4.60 -3.19 35.73
CA SER A 911 4.98 -3.97 36.91
C SER A 911 4.40 -5.38 36.85
N THR A 912 5.10 -6.38 37.42
CA THR A 912 4.66 -7.78 37.34
C THR A 912 3.26 -7.99 37.93
N HIS A 913 2.95 -7.32 39.05
CA HIS A 913 1.64 -7.44 39.69
C HIS A 913 0.53 -6.83 38.84
N ASP A 914 0.75 -5.63 38.28
CA ASP A 914 -0.24 -4.98 37.41
C ASP A 914 -0.41 -5.77 36.10
N GLY A 915 0.68 -6.28 35.53
CA GLY A 915 0.69 -7.08 34.31
C GLY A 915 -0.12 -8.37 34.47
N VAL A 916 0.11 -9.12 35.56
CA VAL A 916 -0.68 -10.32 35.88
C VAL A 916 -2.15 -9.98 36.09
N ALA A 917 -2.46 -8.93 36.86
CA ALA A 917 -3.84 -8.54 37.16
C ALA A 917 -4.61 -8.14 35.89
N ILE A 918 -4.02 -7.31 35.04
CA ILE A 918 -4.63 -6.86 33.78
C ILE A 918 -4.81 -8.03 32.82
N ALA A 919 -3.80 -8.88 32.68
CA ALA A 919 -3.85 -10.04 31.80
C ALA A 919 -4.92 -11.05 32.25
N TYR A 920 -5.01 -11.32 33.56
CA TYR A 920 -6.05 -12.17 34.14
C TYR A 920 -7.45 -11.60 33.91
N ALA A 921 -7.67 -10.33 34.25
CA ALA A 921 -8.96 -9.67 34.08
C ALA A 921 -9.40 -9.60 32.60
N THR A 922 -8.45 -9.34 31.70
CA THR A 922 -8.71 -9.32 30.25
C THR A 922 -9.13 -10.71 29.75
N LEU A 923 -8.41 -11.76 30.17
CA LEU A 923 -8.77 -13.13 29.80
C LEU A 923 -10.13 -13.53 30.37
N GLN A 924 -10.39 -13.22 31.64
CA GLN A 924 -11.68 -13.48 32.28
C GLN A 924 -12.83 -12.81 31.53
N TYR A 925 -12.68 -11.53 31.16
CA TYR A 925 -13.70 -10.80 30.40
C TYR A 925 -13.99 -11.46 29.04
N LEU A 926 -12.95 -11.91 28.33
CA LEU A 926 -13.11 -12.63 27.07
C LEU A 926 -13.85 -13.97 27.25
N LEU A 927 -13.55 -14.71 28.32
CA LEU A 927 -14.20 -15.99 28.63
C LEU A 927 -15.67 -15.81 29.04
N GLU A 928 -15.98 -14.81 29.87
CA GLU A 928 -17.34 -14.61 30.39
C GLU A 928 -18.29 -13.96 29.38
N HIS A 929 -17.85 -12.86 28.77
CA HIS A 929 -18.74 -11.98 28.00
C HIS A 929 -18.68 -12.22 26.49
N LYS A 930 -17.50 -12.57 25.95
CA LYS A 930 -17.29 -12.66 24.50
C LYS A 930 -17.40 -14.08 23.97
N LYS A 931 -16.85 -15.06 24.70
CA LYS A 931 -16.84 -16.50 24.33
C LYS A 931 -16.31 -16.74 22.90
N CYS A 932 -15.30 -15.97 22.52
CA CYS A 932 -14.61 -16.08 21.24
C CYS A 932 -13.52 -17.16 21.29
N MET A 933 -12.91 -17.49 20.16
CA MET A 933 -11.76 -18.39 20.12
C MET A 933 -10.50 -17.64 20.57
N ILE A 934 -9.76 -18.18 21.54
CA ILE A 934 -8.65 -17.48 22.20
C ILE A 934 -7.37 -18.33 22.16
N LEU A 935 -6.30 -17.73 21.66
CA LEU A 935 -4.93 -18.20 21.86
C LEU A 935 -4.22 -17.20 22.77
N PHE A 936 -3.95 -17.60 24.01
CA PHE A 936 -3.36 -16.74 25.04
C PHE A 936 -1.96 -17.22 25.39
N VAL A 937 -0.93 -16.47 24.97
CA VAL A 937 0.47 -16.80 25.27
C VAL A 937 0.93 -15.97 26.46
N THR A 938 1.44 -16.63 27.50
CA THR A 938 1.87 -15.93 28.71
C THR A 938 3.05 -16.60 29.40
N HIS A 939 3.82 -15.79 30.12
CA HIS A 939 4.86 -16.22 31.06
C HIS A 939 4.38 -16.23 32.51
N TYR A 940 3.17 -15.75 32.79
CA TYR A 940 2.61 -15.67 34.13
C TYR A 940 1.97 -17.00 34.54
N PRO A 941 2.55 -17.77 35.47
CA PRO A 941 1.99 -19.05 35.89
C PRO A 941 0.63 -18.89 36.58
N GLU A 942 0.40 -17.75 37.23
CA GLU A 942 -0.84 -17.43 37.93
C GLU A 942 -2.06 -17.43 36.99
N ILE A 943 -1.88 -17.04 35.72
CA ILE A 943 -2.99 -17.01 34.75
C ILE A 943 -3.52 -18.41 34.47
N VAL A 944 -2.67 -19.43 34.56
CA VAL A 944 -3.08 -20.83 34.33
C VAL A 944 -4.11 -21.29 35.37
N SER A 945 -4.18 -20.65 36.55
CA SER A 945 -5.16 -21.02 37.58
C SER A 945 -6.60 -20.79 37.16
N ILE A 946 -6.84 -19.94 36.15
CA ILE A 946 -8.18 -19.64 35.60
C ILE A 946 -8.88 -20.89 35.06
N LYS A 947 -8.11 -21.94 34.70
CA LYS A 947 -8.65 -23.26 34.33
C LYS A 947 -9.56 -23.84 35.40
N ASN A 948 -9.27 -23.59 36.68
CA ASN A 948 -10.06 -24.10 37.80
C ASN A 948 -11.44 -23.42 37.87
N GLU A 949 -11.55 -22.19 37.37
CA GLU A 949 -12.79 -21.40 37.34
C GLU A 949 -13.64 -21.74 36.10
N TYR A 950 -13.00 -22.08 34.97
CA TYR A 950 -13.67 -22.46 33.72
C TYR A 950 -13.24 -23.86 33.24
N PRO A 951 -13.64 -24.94 33.96
CA PRO A 951 -13.27 -26.30 33.60
C PRO A 951 -13.89 -26.70 32.26
N GLY A 952 -13.07 -27.27 31.36
CA GLY A 952 -13.49 -27.71 30.03
C GLY A 952 -13.43 -26.62 28.95
N SER A 953 -13.46 -25.34 29.32
CA SER A 953 -13.34 -24.21 28.40
C SER A 953 -11.90 -23.78 28.12
N VAL A 954 -11.01 -24.01 29.08
CA VAL A 954 -9.62 -23.56 29.04
C VAL A 954 -8.66 -24.76 29.06
N GLY A 955 -7.79 -24.84 28.05
CA GLY A 955 -6.72 -25.84 27.92
C GLY A 955 -5.34 -25.23 28.13
N PRO A 956 -4.53 -25.73 29.09
CA PRO A 956 -3.14 -25.34 29.23
C PRO A 956 -2.25 -26.17 28.31
N TYR A 957 -1.35 -25.50 27.58
CA TYR A 957 -0.40 -26.10 26.66
C TYR A 957 1.01 -25.56 26.87
N HIS A 958 2.00 -26.35 26.48
CA HIS A 958 3.39 -25.93 26.47
C HIS A 958 4.13 -26.48 25.24
N VAL A 959 5.21 -25.80 24.87
CA VAL A 959 6.12 -26.32 23.84
C VAL A 959 6.98 -27.44 24.45
N SER A 960 6.95 -28.61 23.84
CA SER A 960 7.74 -29.78 24.25
C SER A 960 9.24 -29.61 24.02
N TYR A 961 10.02 -30.23 24.92
CA TYR A 961 11.48 -30.23 24.92
C TYR A 961 11.98 -31.60 25.39
N LEU A 962 13.18 -32.00 24.94
CA LEU A 962 13.89 -33.16 25.46
C LEU A 962 15.00 -32.69 26.39
N THR A 963 15.06 -33.27 27.59
CA THR A 963 16.23 -33.22 28.48
C THR A 963 16.97 -34.55 28.40
N SER A 964 18.27 -34.51 28.21
CA SER A 964 19.13 -35.71 28.25
C SER A 964 19.23 -36.27 29.67
N GLN A 965 18.26 -37.08 30.09
CA GLN A 965 18.40 -37.92 31.28
C GLN A 965 19.08 -39.24 30.88
N ARG A 966 20.31 -39.48 31.36
CA ARG A 966 20.79 -40.85 31.51
C ARG A 966 20.03 -41.44 32.70
N GLU A 967 19.16 -42.40 32.45
CA GLU A 967 18.61 -43.25 33.52
C GLU A 967 19.78 -43.91 34.27
N VAL A 968 20.06 -43.44 35.49
CA VAL A 968 21.02 -44.09 36.38
C VAL A 968 20.29 -45.24 37.07
N ASN A 969 20.14 -46.36 36.36
CA ASN A 969 19.95 -47.66 36.99
C ASN A 969 21.34 -48.28 37.19
N GLY A 970 21.86 -48.26 38.42
CA GLY A 970 23.05 -49.02 38.80
C GLY A 970 23.97 -48.35 39.82
N ASP A 971 23.84 -48.78 41.08
CA ASP A 971 24.82 -48.82 42.17
C ASP A 971 25.79 -47.63 42.38
N PHE A 972 25.49 -46.84 43.40
CA PHE A 972 26.38 -45.87 44.02
C PHE A 972 27.66 -46.56 44.57
N LYS A 973 28.83 -46.16 44.07
CA LYS A 973 30.10 -46.21 44.81
C LYS A 973 30.54 -44.79 45.16
N PRO A 974 30.76 -44.46 46.46
CA PRO A 974 31.15 -43.13 46.87
C PRO A 974 32.69 -43.01 46.85
N ASN A 975 33.24 -42.38 45.80
CA ASN A 975 34.50 -41.59 45.84
C ASN A 975 35.00 -41.28 44.42
N GLU A 976 34.41 -40.29 43.74
CA GLU A 976 35.10 -39.53 42.69
C GLU A 976 34.71 -38.06 42.78
N LYS A 977 35.68 -37.19 42.47
CA LYS A 977 35.66 -35.74 42.70
C LYS A 977 34.56 -35.04 41.90
N MET A 978 33.84 -34.14 42.57
CA MET A 978 32.88 -33.20 41.97
C MET A 978 33.61 -32.22 41.03
N ASP A 979 33.64 -32.48 39.72
CA ASP A 979 34.05 -31.49 38.71
C ASP A 979 33.21 -31.49 37.42
N HIS A 980 32.08 -32.20 37.39
CA HIS A 980 31.14 -32.14 36.27
C HIS A 980 29.70 -31.93 36.78
N ILE A 981 29.33 -30.68 37.00
CA ILE A 981 27.93 -30.30 37.21
C ILE A 981 27.19 -30.49 35.87
N ASN A 982 26.38 -31.54 35.81
CA ASN A 982 25.28 -31.82 34.89
C ASN A 982 25.06 -30.80 33.76
N SER A 983 25.64 -31.07 32.58
CA SER A 983 25.13 -30.49 31.33
C SER A 983 23.94 -31.33 30.88
N GLU A 984 22.76 -31.06 31.43
CA GLU A 984 21.52 -31.46 30.76
C GLU A 984 21.42 -30.60 29.48
N ASP A 985 21.69 -31.20 28.32
CA ASP A 985 21.43 -30.58 27.04
C ASP A 985 19.92 -30.64 26.75
N ILE A 986 19.38 -29.48 26.38
CA ILE A 986 17.95 -29.28 26.11
C ILE A 986 17.77 -29.10 24.61
N THR A 987 16.97 -29.98 24.01
CA THR A 987 16.61 -29.90 22.58
C THR A 987 15.14 -29.53 22.46
N TYR A 988 14.84 -28.39 21.82
CA TYR A 988 13.47 -27.99 21.53
C TYR A 988 12.88 -28.88 20.44
N LEU A 989 11.71 -29.45 20.70
CA LEU A 989 11.01 -30.30 19.74
C LEU A 989 10.03 -29.52 18.85
N TYR A 990 9.73 -28.27 19.21
CA TYR A 990 8.80 -27.38 18.48
C TYR A 990 7.38 -27.96 18.31
N LYS A 991 7.01 -28.95 19.13
CA LYS A 991 5.69 -29.58 19.15
C LYS A 991 4.91 -29.14 20.38
N LEU A 992 3.68 -28.71 20.19
CA LEU A 992 2.78 -28.33 21.28
C LEU A 992 2.27 -29.58 21.99
N ALA A 993 2.32 -29.58 23.32
CA ALA A 993 1.84 -30.66 24.18
C ALA A 993 0.91 -30.12 25.28
N PRO A 994 -0.12 -30.88 25.68
CA PRO A 994 -1.00 -30.48 26.78
C PRO A 994 -0.23 -30.44 28.11
N GLY A 995 -0.62 -29.53 29.00
CA GLY A 995 0.00 -29.31 30.30
C GLY A 995 0.77 -27.99 30.39
N VAL A 996 1.31 -27.72 31.58
CA VAL A 996 2.05 -26.49 31.90
C VAL A 996 3.54 -26.80 31.89
N CYS A 997 4.35 -25.84 31.42
CA CYS A 997 5.80 -25.97 31.53
C CYS A 997 6.24 -25.96 33.01
N GLU A 998 6.83 -27.06 33.50
CA GLU A 998 7.18 -27.23 34.92
C GLU A 998 8.42 -26.44 35.36
N ARG A 999 9.25 -25.94 34.43
CA ARG A 999 10.52 -25.24 34.75
C ARG A 999 10.82 -24.09 33.80
N SER A 1000 11.28 -22.97 34.36
CA SER A 1000 11.78 -21.83 33.57
C SER A 1000 13.16 -22.15 32.96
N PHE A 1001 13.27 -22.17 31.63
CA PHE A 1001 14.53 -22.41 30.91
C PHE A 1001 15.46 -21.20 30.82
N GLY A 1002 15.07 -20.07 31.41
CA GLY A 1002 15.84 -18.81 31.36
C GLY A 1002 17.28 -18.99 31.84
N PHE A 1003 17.51 -19.77 32.90
CA PHE A 1003 18.86 -20.03 33.43
C PHE A 1003 19.74 -20.85 32.48
N LYS A 1004 19.16 -21.75 31.68
CA LYS A 1004 19.92 -22.51 30.66
C LYS A 1004 20.27 -21.64 29.46
N VAL A 1005 19.34 -20.79 29.02
CA VAL A 1005 19.63 -19.79 27.98
C VAL A 1005 20.74 -18.84 28.44
N ALA A 1006 20.72 -18.41 29.71
CA ALA A 1006 21.79 -17.63 30.31
C ALA A 1006 23.14 -18.39 30.31
N GLN A 1007 23.13 -19.70 30.54
CA GLN A 1007 24.32 -20.55 30.44
C GLN A 1007 24.84 -20.64 28.99
N LEU A 1008 23.96 -20.80 28.01
CA LEU A 1008 24.31 -20.81 26.58
C LEU A 1008 24.86 -19.45 26.12
N ALA A 1009 24.34 -18.36 26.67
CA ALA A 1009 24.86 -17.01 26.48
C ALA A 1009 26.18 -16.75 27.24
N GLN A 1010 26.76 -17.78 27.88
CA GLN A 1010 28.03 -17.75 28.59
C GLN A 1010 28.06 -16.78 29.78
N LEU A 1011 26.93 -16.61 30.48
CA LEU A 1011 26.93 -15.86 31.75
C LEU A 1011 27.78 -16.59 32.81
N PRO A 1012 28.48 -15.85 33.70
CA PRO A 1012 29.26 -16.46 34.77
C PRO A 1012 28.41 -17.42 35.62
N VAL A 1013 28.94 -18.63 35.86
CA VAL A 1013 28.23 -19.68 36.61
C VAL A 1013 27.79 -19.18 38.00
N ALA A 1014 28.61 -18.35 38.65
CA ALA A 1014 28.27 -17.73 39.94
C ALA A 1014 27.00 -16.85 39.87
N CYS A 1015 26.79 -16.12 38.76
CA CYS A 1015 25.58 -15.31 38.55
C CYS A 1015 24.35 -16.21 38.37
N ILE A 1016 24.49 -17.29 37.60
CA ILE A 1016 23.39 -18.25 37.36
C ILE A 1016 23.00 -18.96 38.65
N GLN A 1017 23.98 -19.47 39.40
CA GLN A 1017 23.76 -20.10 40.71
C GLN A 1017 23.05 -19.14 41.69
N ARG A 1018 23.49 -17.88 41.75
CA ARG A 1018 22.84 -16.87 42.59
C ARG A 1018 21.41 -16.59 42.14
N ALA A 1019 21.17 -16.51 40.83
CA ALA A 1019 19.85 -16.24 40.28
C ALA A 1019 18.86 -17.39 40.56
N ILE A 1020 19.30 -18.65 40.49
CA ILE A 1020 18.49 -19.84 40.86
C ILE A 1020 18.06 -19.76 42.34
N VAL A 1021 18.99 -19.43 43.23
CA VAL A 1021 18.67 -19.27 44.66
C VAL A 1021 17.66 -18.14 44.90
N ILE A 1022 17.79 -17.02 44.18
CA ILE A 1022 16.86 -15.90 44.29
C ILE A 1022 15.47 -16.27 43.75
N ALA A 1023 15.40 -16.93 42.58
CA ALA A 1023 14.13 -17.37 42.00
C ALA A 1023 13.38 -18.34 42.91
N GLY A 1024 14.06 -19.36 43.47
CA GLY A 1024 13.43 -20.28 44.42
C GLY A 1024 12.93 -19.59 45.69
N ARG A 1025 13.63 -18.55 46.18
CA ARG A 1025 13.14 -17.73 47.30
C ARG A 1025 11.88 -16.93 46.93
N LEU A 1026 11.82 -16.37 45.73
CA LEU A 1026 10.66 -15.61 45.25
C LEU A 1026 9.45 -16.53 45.04
N GLU A 1027 9.63 -17.70 44.41
CA GLU A 1027 8.56 -18.70 44.24
C GLU A 1027 8.00 -19.18 45.59
N ALA A 1028 8.87 -19.44 46.56
CA ALA A 1028 8.45 -19.82 47.91
C ALA A 1028 7.70 -18.69 48.63
N ALA A 1029 8.16 -17.44 48.49
CA ALA A 1029 7.49 -16.28 49.08
C ALA A 1029 6.10 -16.07 48.48
N VAL A 1030 5.96 -16.16 47.16
CA VAL A 1030 4.67 -16.07 46.46
C VAL A 1030 3.74 -17.23 46.88
N SER A 1031 4.23 -18.46 46.86
CA SER A 1031 3.45 -19.65 47.24
C SER A 1031 2.93 -19.59 48.68
N ASN A 1032 3.77 -19.14 49.62
CA ASN A 1032 3.38 -18.98 51.02
C ASN A 1032 2.34 -17.87 51.21
N TYR A 1033 2.44 -16.77 50.47
CA TYR A 1033 1.47 -15.68 50.50
C TYR A 1033 0.10 -16.12 49.94
N THR A 1034 0.09 -16.89 48.85
CA THR A 1034 -1.14 -17.44 48.25
C THR A 1034 -1.79 -18.50 49.15
N ALA A 1035 -0.99 -19.33 49.82
CA ALA A 1035 -1.47 -20.34 50.76
C ALA A 1035 -2.10 -19.72 52.02
N GLN A 1036 -1.50 -18.66 52.59
CA GLN A 1036 -2.03 -17.93 53.75
C GLN A 1036 -3.33 -17.18 53.44
N ASN A 1037 -3.50 -16.65 52.22
CA ASN A 1037 -4.74 -16.00 51.81
C ASN A 1037 -5.86 -17.00 51.48
N ARG A 1038 -5.54 -18.20 50.96
CA ARG A 1038 -6.52 -19.30 50.80
C ARG A 1038 -7.02 -19.82 52.14
N THR A 1039 -6.17 -19.92 53.16
CA THR A 1039 -6.58 -20.32 54.52
C THR A 1039 -7.45 -19.25 55.19
N ARG A 1040 -7.16 -17.96 55.00
CA ARG A 1040 -8.01 -16.86 55.50
C ARG A 1040 -9.40 -16.78 54.84
N ARG A 1041 -9.53 -17.10 53.54
CA ARG A 1041 -10.84 -17.15 52.84
C ARG A 1041 -11.64 -18.42 53.11
N SER A 1042 -11.00 -19.54 53.43
CA SER A 1042 -11.69 -20.78 53.80
C SER A 1042 -12.20 -20.78 55.24
N SER A 1043 -11.59 -19.99 56.14
CA SER A 1043 -12.14 -19.74 57.48
C SER A 1043 -13.37 -18.83 57.51
N SER A 1044 -13.75 -18.18 56.39
CA SER A 1044 -14.95 -17.31 56.32
C SER A 1044 -16.18 -17.94 55.62
N ILE A 1045 -16.11 -19.19 55.13
CA ILE A 1045 -17.22 -19.86 54.39
C ILE A 1045 -17.53 -21.25 55.00
N SER A 1046 -17.58 -21.36 56.33
CA SER A 1046 -18.00 -22.61 56.98
C SER A 1046 -18.92 -22.40 58.19
N TYR A 1047 -20.07 -21.73 58.00
CA TYR A 1047 -21.26 -21.95 58.84
C TYR A 1047 -22.54 -21.61 58.05
N SER A 1048 -23.23 -22.63 57.52
CA SER A 1048 -24.70 -22.76 57.60
C SER A 1048 -25.19 -24.04 56.88
N LYS A 1049 -25.38 -25.12 57.63
CA LYS A 1049 -26.39 -26.16 57.39
C LYS A 1049 -26.42 -27.09 58.60
N ASP A 1050 -27.22 -26.73 59.60
CA ASP A 1050 -28.38 -27.54 60.00
C ASP A 1050 -29.04 -26.92 61.24
N GLY A 1051 -30.37 -26.94 61.22
CA GLY A 1051 -31.21 -26.08 62.03
C GLY A 1051 -31.67 -26.64 63.38
N CYS A 1052 -32.40 -25.75 64.05
CA CYS A 1052 -33.41 -25.97 65.08
C CYS A 1052 -32.98 -26.15 66.55
N LYS A 1053 -33.12 -25.02 67.25
CA LYS A 1053 -33.92 -24.80 68.48
C LYS A 1053 -33.24 -24.79 69.87
N VAL A 1054 -33.31 -23.56 70.41
CA VAL A 1054 -33.61 -23.16 71.81
C VAL A 1054 -32.44 -23.17 72.80
N SER A 1055 -31.88 -22.00 73.09
CA SER A 1055 -32.13 -21.25 74.35
C SER A 1055 -31.29 -19.97 74.41
N GLU A 1056 -31.91 -18.97 75.03
CA GLU A 1056 -31.47 -17.59 75.27
C GLU A 1056 -30.62 -17.51 76.58
N PRO A 1057 -30.18 -16.32 77.07
CA PRO A 1057 -28.78 -15.88 77.01
C PRO A 1057 -28.13 -15.68 78.40
N VAL A 1058 -26.80 -15.80 78.52
CA VAL A 1058 -26.04 -15.14 79.61
C VAL A 1058 -24.63 -14.77 79.16
N GLU A 1059 -24.46 -13.47 78.91
CA GLU A 1059 -23.42 -12.57 79.44
C GLU A 1059 -22.03 -13.08 79.89
N TYR A 1060 -21.03 -12.32 79.43
CA TYR A 1060 -19.93 -11.71 80.21
C TYR A 1060 -18.48 -12.20 80.05
N VAL A 1061 -17.65 -11.18 79.77
CA VAL A 1061 -16.23 -10.94 80.06
C VAL A 1061 -15.19 -11.71 79.23
N LEU A 1062 -14.48 -10.95 78.40
CA LEU A 1062 -13.04 -11.17 78.19
C LEU A 1062 -12.31 -9.86 78.43
N GLU A 1063 -11.51 -9.87 79.49
CA GLU A 1063 -10.41 -8.95 79.78
C GLU A 1063 -9.10 -9.80 79.83
N PRO A 1064 -7.90 -9.19 79.82
CA PRO A 1064 -6.99 -9.28 78.68
C PRO A 1064 -5.58 -9.79 79.09
N ASP A 1065 -4.62 -9.57 78.20
CA ASP A 1065 -3.17 -9.52 78.39
C ASP A 1065 -2.31 -10.76 78.09
N CYS A 1066 -1.42 -10.59 77.11
CA CYS A 1066 0.03 -10.56 77.37
C CYS A 1066 0.79 -9.76 76.29
N LEU A 1067 1.46 -8.70 76.77
CA LEU A 1067 2.39 -7.75 76.12
C LEU A 1067 3.67 -8.44 75.60
N SER A 1068 4.33 -8.04 74.51
CA SER A 1068 5.34 -6.95 74.38
C SER A 1068 6.31 -7.38 73.25
N ALA A 1069 7.07 -6.58 72.49
CA ALA A 1069 7.24 -5.16 72.25
C ALA A 1069 8.07 -4.98 70.96
N GLY A 1070 7.89 -3.87 70.24
CA GLY A 1070 8.76 -3.47 69.12
C GLY A 1070 8.21 -2.31 68.30
N ARG A 1071 8.32 -1.09 68.85
CA ARG A 1071 7.82 0.20 68.34
C ARG A 1071 8.26 0.59 66.92
N VAL A 1072 7.29 1.04 66.11
CA VAL A 1072 7.43 2.14 65.15
C VAL A 1072 6.15 2.99 65.28
N GLU A 1073 6.19 4.05 66.08
CA GLU A 1073 5.06 4.95 66.33
C GLU A 1073 5.16 6.20 65.42
N ASN A 1074 4.03 6.58 64.80
CA ASN A 1074 3.55 7.96 64.57
C ASN A 1074 2.76 8.23 63.25
N LEU A 1075 2.33 7.21 62.48
CA LEU A 1075 1.34 7.41 61.39
C LEU A 1075 0.03 6.61 61.53
N ASP A 1076 0.00 5.54 62.34
CA ASP A 1076 -1.19 4.68 62.47
C ASP A 1076 -2.33 5.30 63.31
N ASP A 1077 -2.01 6.15 64.28
CA ASP A 1077 -2.97 6.65 65.27
C ASP A 1077 -4.06 7.55 64.66
N MET A 1078 -3.73 8.30 63.60
CA MET A 1078 -4.72 9.13 62.89
C MET A 1078 -5.60 8.30 61.95
N SER A 1079 -5.02 7.30 61.29
CA SER A 1079 -5.76 6.38 60.42
C SER A 1079 -6.80 5.59 61.20
N GLU A 1080 -6.45 5.18 62.43
CA GLU A 1080 -7.33 4.45 63.32
C GLU A 1080 -8.47 5.32 63.87
N LEU A 1081 -8.19 6.57 64.26
CA LEU A 1081 -9.22 7.54 64.66
C LEU A 1081 -10.20 7.88 63.52
N TYR A 1082 -9.69 8.04 62.28
CA TYR A 1082 -10.55 8.24 61.11
C TYR A 1082 -11.41 7.00 60.85
N ARG A 1083 -10.84 5.81 60.95
CA ARG A 1083 -11.56 4.54 60.76
C ARG A 1083 -12.68 4.39 61.79
N GLU A 1084 -12.41 4.65 63.07
CA GLU A 1084 -13.42 4.59 64.14
C GLU A 1084 -14.50 5.66 63.99
N PHE A 1085 -14.14 6.87 63.56
CA PHE A 1085 -15.13 7.92 63.29
C PHE A 1085 -16.14 7.49 62.23
N PHE A 1086 -15.67 6.98 61.08
CA PHE A 1086 -16.54 6.52 60.00
C PHE A 1086 -17.33 5.26 60.36
N LEU A 1087 -16.75 4.35 61.16
CA LEU A 1087 -17.46 3.18 61.67
C LEU A 1087 -18.64 3.57 62.55
N ASN A 1088 -18.46 4.50 63.50
CA ASN A 1088 -19.55 4.97 64.36
C ASN A 1088 -20.64 5.71 63.57
N LEU A 1089 -20.26 6.48 62.54
CA LEU A 1089 -21.22 7.10 61.63
C LEU A 1089 -22.01 6.08 60.81
N SER A 1090 -21.33 5.04 60.32
CA SER A 1090 -21.96 3.94 59.58
C SER A 1090 -22.94 3.17 60.46
N PHE A 1091 -22.56 2.85 61.71
CA PHE A 1091 -23.46 2.19 62.66
C PHE A 1091 -24.68 3.04 63.01
N ALA A 1092 -24.51 4.36 63.21
CA ALA A 1092 -25.65 5.25 63.40
C ALA A 1092 -26.60 5.28 62.18
N LEU A 1093 -26.07 5.18 60.95
CA LEU A 1093 -26.87 5.16 59.74
C LEU A 1093 -27.61 3.84 59.53
N LEU A 1094 -27.00 2.72 59.91
CA LEU A 1094 -27.56 1.38 59.76
C LEU A 1094 -28.52 0.98 60.89
N GLU A 1095 -28.51 1.70 62.02
CA GLU A 1095 -29.46 1.46 63.12
C GLU A 1095 -30.82 2.13 62.82
N GLU A 1096 -31.84 1.31 62.58
CA GLU A 1096 -33.20 1.77 62.17
C GLU A 1096 -34.25 1.66 63.29
N HIS A 1097 -33.94 1.03 64.42
CA HIS A 1097 -34.97 0.64 65.41
C HIS A 1097 -34.69 1.07 66.87
N ASP A 1098 -33.50 1.58 67.20
CA ASP A 1098 -33.14 2.04 68.55
C ASP A 1098 -32.51 3.44 68.49
N ASP A 1099 -33.35 4.46 68.71
CA ASP A 1099 -32.96 5.87 68.62
C ASP A 1099 -31.93 6.27 69.68
N ASP A 1100 -31.91 5.61 70.85
CA ASP A 1100 -30.96 5.91 71.92
C ASP A 1100 -29.56 5.38 71.58
N ARG A 1101 -29.47 4.17 71.00
CA ARG A 1101 -28.20 3.64 70.48
C ARG A 1101 -27.68 4.43 69.30
N LYS A 1102 -28.57 4.84 68.39
CA LYS A 1102 -28.23 5.71 67.26
C LYS A 1102 -27.65 7.04 67.73
N LEU A 1103 -28.27 7.66 68.75
CA LEU A 1103 -27.77 8.87 69.38
C LEU A 1103 -26.40 8.65 70.02
N GLN A 1104 -26.19 7.50 70.67
CA GLN A 1104 -24.92 7.16 71.33
C GLN A 1104 -23.75 7.03 70.33
N PHE A 1105 -23.96 6.36 69.19
CA PHE A 1105 -22.98 6.28 68.12
C PHE A 1105 -22.68 7.65 67.48
N LEU A 1106 -23.71 8.49 67.31
CA LEU A 1106 -23.52 9.87 66.85
C LEU A 1106 -22.74 10.73 67.84
N MET A 1107 -22.95 10.55 69.15
CA MET A 1107 -22.18 11.25 70.18
C MET A 1107 -20.72 10.79 70.21
N GLN A 1108 -20.45 9.50 70.02
CA GLN A 1108 -19.09 8.96 69.90
C GLN A 1108 -18.38 9.47 68.63
N ALA A 1109 -19.07 9.45 67.48
CA ALA A 1109 -18.55 10.03 66.25
C ALA A 1109 -18.26 11.53 66.42
N ARG A 1110 -19.13 12.29 67.09
CA ARG A 1110 -18.91 13.71 67.39
C ARG A 1110 -17.69 13.94 68.30
N SER A 1111 -17.47 13.09 69.30
CA SER A 1111 -16.30 13.15 70.18
C SER A 1111 -15.00 12.87 69.41
N LEU A 1112 -15.00 11.84 68.56
CA LEU A 1112 -13.86 11.48 67.71
C LEU A 1112 -13.57 12.59 66.68
N ALA A 1113 -14.60 13.20 66.10
CA ALA A 1113 -14.44 14.38 65.24
C ALA A 1113 -13.83 15.57 65.98
N ALA A 1114 -14.24 15.83 67.23
CA ALA A 1114 -13.65 16.90 68.04
C ALA A 1114 -12.17 16.62 68.35
N GLN A 1115 -11.79 15.37 68.60
CA GLN A 1115 -10.39 14.96 68.78
C GLN A 1115 -9.58 15.10 67.49
N LEU A 1116 -10.12 14.68 66.35
CA LEU A 1116 -9.49 14.85 65.03
C LEU A 1116 -9.29 16.33 64.68
N ILE A 1117 -10.27 17.19 64.99
CA ILE A 1117 -10.17 18.65 64.79
C ILE A 1117 -9.17 19.28 65.75
N SER A 1118 -9.04 18.80 66.99
CA SER A 1118 -8.06 19.32 67.95
C SER A 1118 -6.60 18.95 67.63
N ARG A 1119 -6.40 17.96 66.75
CA ARG A 1119 -5.08 17.50 66.27
C ARG A 1119 -4.69 18.08 64.90
N LEU A 1120 -5.62 18.77 64.23
CA LEU A 1120 -5.40 19.62 63.06
C LEU A 1120 -5.01 21.04 63.51
#